data_AF-A0A7R9BIG1-F1
#
_entry.id   AF-A0A7R9BIG1-F1
#
_cell.length_a   1.000
_cell.length_b   1.000
_cell.length_c   1.000
_cell.angle_alpha   90.00
_cell.angle_beta   90.00
_cell.angle_gamma   90.00
#
_symmetry.space_group_name_H-M   'P 1'
#
loop_
_entity.id
_entity.type
_entity.pdbx_description
1 polymer ?
#
loop_
_entity_poly.entity_id
_entity_poly.type
_entity_poly.pdbx_seq_one_letter_code
_entity_poly.pdbx_strand_id
1 'polypeptide(L)'
;MTSLPRLCRFFVTESYRIPVRRCLHQQFDRAPIIGSAAEVNDETYKDNHKKMEQVVKELRTAVAKITLGGGAKAVERHLSKGKMLARQRIDALLDPGSPFLELSQLAGFKLYGDEEVPAGGIVTGIGRICGTECMVVANDATVKGGTYYPVTVKKHLRAQEIAEENRLPCVYLVDSGGANLPRQAEVFPDKLHFGRIFFNQANMSAKGIAQIAVVMGSCTAGGAYVPSMADESVIVRKEGTIFLGGPPLVKAATGEEISAEELGGADLHCGTSGVTDHYAVDDEHAIFLTRRIVENLNVRKRLNVTLRDVEEPLYPADELYGIVGTSLSRTFDVREVIARIVDGSRFVEFKQRYGDTLVTGFSRLYGYPLGIIGNNGVLFSESAQKGAHFIQLCAKRGIPLLFLQNITGFMVGRDAEAGGIAKHGAKMVTAVACAQVPKLTMIIGGSYGAGNYGMCGRSYSPRFMWMWPNAKISVMGGEQAANVLAQVKRDQLSREGKEFSEQEEAKFKAPILARYEAEGSPYYASARLWDDGVIDPADSRKVLGLGLSAVMNSAWDELPNFGNAELFALTYGALVAQMVKDHENVDDVNRQLERMGYNIGIRLIEDFSARQNLTGRCVDLRDTADKLKTGFQMYLGCTPALSNWSSAGDEFSLIFDPSSSSALGSGVGVSSVTGGQGNAGPWSLSASGALPMTEFVELPPNLGNLKFCNMLPGVIRGACEMVQLDVTSWIVQDQLKGDPVTELRVKFNRRLEDAIPAGED
;
A
#
# COMPACT_ATOMS: atom_id res chain seq x y z
N MET A 1 47.17 -62.63 27.26
CA MET A 1 46.43 -62.06 28.40
C MET A 1 45.73 -60.77 27.98
N THR A 2 44.40 -60.84 27.83
CA THR A 2 43.38 -59.81 28.19
C THR A 2 43.44 -58.43 27.50
N SER A 3 42.41 -57.89 26.83
CA SER A 3 40.98 -58.20 26.67
C SER A 3 40.36 -57.31 25.56
N LEU A 4 39.52 -57.88 24.69
CA LEU A 4 38.43 -57.21 23.93
C LEU A 4 37.26 -56.87 24.91
N PRO A 5 36.15 -56.13 24.58
CA PRO A 5 35.60 -55.75 23.26
C PRO A 5 34.84 -54.38 23.11
N ARG A 6 34.31 -54.17 21.88
CA ARG A 6 33.17 -53.33 21.41
C ARG A 6 33.60 -52.00 20.75
N LEU A 7 33.20 -51.64 19.53
CA LEU A 7 32.07 -52.03 18.69
C LEU A 7 32.43 -51.81 17.22
N CYS A 8 32.11 -52.81 16.39
CA CYS A 8 32.26 -52.79 14.95
C CYS A 8 30.95 -52.32 14.30
N ARG A 9 31.04 -51.76 13.08
CA ARG A 9 30.00 -51.60 12.05
C ARG A 9 29.00 -50.44 12.18
N PHE A 10 29.21 -49.40 11.36
CA PHE A 10 28.17 -48.76 10.52
C PHE A 10 28.84 -47.95 9.39
N PHE A 11 29.47 -48.64 8.42
CA PHE A 11 30.01 -48.01 7.21
C PHE A 11 29.63 -48.82 5.97
N VAL A 12 28.32 -48.98 5.74
CA VAL A 12 27.76 -49.36 4.43
C VAL A 12 26.30 -48.86 4.41
N THR A 13 26.02 -47.65 3.89
CA THR A 13 24.66 -47.19 3.43
C THR A 13 24.60 -45.76 2.88
N GLU A 14 25.70 -45.09 2.52
CA GLU A 14 25.62 -43.71 2.01
C GLU A 14 25.37 -43.58 0.50
N SER A 15 25.74 -44.58 -0.31
CA SER A 15 25.72 -44.45 -1.78
C SER A 15 24.33 -44.56 -2.43
N TYR A 16 23.33 -45.14 -1.75
CA TYR A 16 21.93 -45.24 -2.22
C TYR A 16 20.98 -44.23 -1.56
N ARG A 17 21.41 -43.53 -0.49
CA ARG A 17 20.55 -42.58 0.24
C ARG A 17 20.50 -41.19 -0.38
N ILE A 18 21.50 -40.82 -1.18
CA ILE A 18 21.58 -39.48 -1.79
C ILE A 18 20.56 -39.29 -2.93
N PRO A 19 20.34 -40.25 -3.87
CA PRO A 19 19.36 -40.08 -4.95
C PRO A 19 17.91 -40.08 -4.44
N VAL A 20 17.59 -40.95 -3.49
CA VAL A 20 16.24 -41.06 -2.89
C VAL A 20 15.92 -39.84 -2.02
N ARG A 21 16.89 -39.31 -1.26
CA ARG A 21 16.72 -38.02 -0.56
C ARG A 21 16.46 -36.88 -1.55
N ARG A 22 17.17 -36.81 -2.67
CA ARG A 22 17.01 -35.75 -3.68
C ARG A 22 15.64 -35.78 -4.35
N CYS A 23 15.11 -36.96 -4.66
CA CYS A 23 13.78 -37.13 -5.25
C CYS A 23 12.64 -36.86 -4.26
N LEU A 24 12.79 -37.25 -2.98
CA LEU A 24 11.81 -36.96 -1.94
C LEU A 24 11.83 -35.46 -1.54
N HIS A 25 13.00 -34.81 -1.47
CA HIS A 25 13.08 -33.37 -1.15
C HIS A 25 12.42 -32.51 -2.24
N GLN A 26 12.56 -32.87 -3.52
CA GLN A 26 11.87 -32.16 -4.61
C GLN A 26 10.33 -32.18 -4.49
N GLN A 27 9.75 -33.19 -3.84
CA GLN A 27 8.30 -33.25 -3.56
C GLN A 27 7.87 -32.40 -2.37
N PHE A 28 8.70 -32.24 -1.33
CA PHE A 28 8.38 -31.48 -0.12
C PHE A 28 8.80 -30.00 -0.16
N ASP A 29 9.74 -29.62 -1.04
CA ASP A 29 10.22 -28.24 -1.19
C ASP A 29 9.32 -27.36 -2.07
N ARG A 30 8.34 -27.97 -2.77
CA ARG A 30 7.43 -27.28 -3.68
C ARG A 30 6.08 -27.01 -3.02
N ALA A 31 5.62 -25.78 -3.13
CA ALA A 31 4.28 -25.39 -2.71
C ALA A 31 3.20 -26.20 -3.45
N PRO A 32 2.05 -26.47 -2.80
CA PRO A 32 0.97 -27.24 -3.41
C PRO A 32 0.39 -26.50 -4.61
N ILE A 33 0.00 -27.27 -5.61
CA ILE A 33 -0.66 -26.79 -6.82
C ILE A 33 -2.15 -26.63 -6.53
N ILE A 34 -2.73 -25.50 -6.93
CA ILE A 34 -4.19 -25.33 -6.92
C ILE A 34 -4.77 -26.21 -8.04
N GLY A 35 -5.64 -27.15 -7.68
CA GLY A 35 -6.47 -27.87 -8.66
C GLY A 35 -7.54 -26.94 -9.25
N SER A 36 -7.95 -27.15 -10.49
CA SER A 36 -9.09 -26.44 -11.06
C SER A 36 -10.35 -27.32 -11.05
N ALA A 37 -11.43 -26.77 -10.55
CA ALA A 37 -12.79 -27.31 -10.60
C ALA A 37 -13.62 -26.68 -11.73
N ALA A 38 -13.02 -25.82 -12.58
CA ALA A 38 -13.71 -25.17 -13.68
C ALA A 38 -14.11 -26.20 -14.76
N GLU A 39 -15.41 -26.46 -14.89
CA GLU A 39 -15.94 -27.31 -15.95
C GLU A 39 -16.17 -26.51 -17.22
N VAL A 40 -15.15 -26.42 -18.09
CA VAL A 40 -15.18 -25.63 -19.33
C VAL A 40 -16.32 -25.99 -20.31
N ASN A 41 -16.88 -27.18 -20.17
CA ASN A 41 -18.00 -27.66 -20.98
C ASN A 41 -19.38 -27.33 -20.41
N ASP A 42 -19.45 -26.87 -19.16
CA ASP A 42 -20.71 -26.46 -18.52
C ASP A 42 -21.33 -25.25 -19.22
N GLU A 43 -22.66 -25.21 -19.25
CA GLU A 43 -23.40 -24.15 -19.94
C GLU A 43 -23.22 -22.80 -19.22
N THR A 44 -23.09 -22.81 -17.88
CA THR A 44 -22.84 -21.59 -17.10
C THR A 44 -21.47 -21.00 -17.43
N TYR A 45 -20.45 -21.86 -17.55
CA TYR A 45 -19.10 -21.44 -17.94
C TYR A 45 -19.11 -20.80 -19.33
N LYS A 46 -19.76 -21.42 -20.31
CA LYS A 46 -19.87 -20.90 -21.69
C LYS A 46 -20.60 -19.57 -21.76
N ASP A 47 -21.69 -19.42 -21.02
CA ASP A 47 -22.43 -18.15 -20.90
C ASP A 47 -21.58 -17.05 -20.26
N ASN A 48 -20.89 -17.35 -19.15
CA ASN A 48 -19.96 -16.44 -18.50
C ASN A 48 -18.85 -16.00 -19.46
N HIS A 49 -18.23 -16.95 -20.16
CA HIS A 49 -17.15 -16.71 -21.11
C HIS A 49 -17.60 -15.76 -22.21
N LYS A 50 -18.74 -16.06 -22.86
CA LYS A 50 -19.31 -15.24 -23.93
C LYS A 50 -19.63 -13.81 -23.47
N LYS A 51 -20.19 -13.66 -22.26
CA LYS A 51 -20.52 -12.34 -21.69
C LYS A 51 -19.27 -11.55 -21.34
N MET A 52 -18.25 -12.19 -20.77
CA MET A 52 -16.97 -11.53 -20.48
C MET A 52 -16.27 -11.10 -21.77
N GLU A 53 -16.22 -11.97 -22.77
CA GLU A 53 -15.63 -11.67 -24.08
C GLU A 53 -16.31 -10.43 -24.71
N GLN A 54 -17.63 -10.31 -24.58
CA GLN A 54 -18.37 -9.15 -25.06
C GLN A 54 -17.95 -7.84 -24.36
N VAL A 55 -17.85 -7.82 -23.02
CA VAL A 55 -17.42 -6.60 -22.31
C VAL A 55 -15.94 -6.28 -22.54
N VAL A 56 -15.08 -7.29 -22.75
CA VAL A 56 -13.68 -7.12 -23.17
C VAL A 56 -13.61 -6.51 -24.57
N LYS A 57 -14.46 -6.98 -25.50
CA LYS A 57 -14.54 -6.40 -26.86
C LYS A 57 -14.98 -4.95 -26.84
N GLU A 58 -15.93 -4.60 -25.98
CA GLU A 58 -16.36 -3.22 -25.76
C GLU A 58 -15.22 -2.34 -25.23
N LEU A 59 -14.47 -2.85 -24.25
CA LEU A 59 -13.29 -2.17 -23.71
C LEU A 59 -12.25 -1.93 -24.81
N ARG A 60 -11.88 -2.97 -25.58
CA ARG A 60 -10.93 -2.87 -26.69
C ARG A 60 -11.39 -1.86 -27.74
N THR A 61 -12.69 -1.82 -28.04
CA THR A 61 -13.27 -0.85 -28.99
C THR A 61 -13.17 0.58 -28.46
N ALA A 62 -13.50 0.80 -27.18
CA ALA A 62 -13.40 2.11 -26.55
C ALA A 62 -11.96 2.61 -26.51
N VAL A 63 -11.02 1.75 -26.11
CA VAL A 63 -9.58 2.06 -26.08
C VAL A 63 -9.06 2.33 -27.49
N ALA A 64 -9.44 1.53 -28.50
CA ALA A 64 -9.05 1.76 -29.89
C ALA A 64 -9.51 3.14 -30.39
N LYS A 65 -10.72 3.59 -30.05
CA LYS A 65 -11.18 4.95 -30.35
C LYS A 65 -10.34 6.01 -29.64
N ILE A 66 -10.02 5.80 -28.37
CA ILE A 66 -9.21 6.73 -27.56
C ILE A 66 -7.80 6.88 -28.12
N THR A 67 -7.20 5.80 -28.60
CA THR A 67 -5.85 5.78 -29.20
C THR A 67 -5.72 6.68 -30.43
N LEU A 68 -6.84 7.04 -31.08
CA LEU A 68 -6.86 7.97 -32.23
C LEU A 68 -6.66 9.45 -31.84
N GLY A 69 -6.57 9.77 -30.55
CA GLY A 69 -6.35 11.13 -30.07
C GLY A 69 -7.49 12.09 -30.44
N GLY A 70 -7.16 13.32 -30.84
CA GLY A 70 -8.13 14.37 -31.18
C GLY A 70 -8.91 14.20 -32.48
N GLY A 71 -8.80 13.03 -33.14
CA GLY A 71 -9.48 12.69 -34.38
C GLY A 71 -8.71 13.10 -35.64
N ALA A 72 -9.15 12.58 -36.79
CA ALA A 72 -8.40 12.63 -38.05
C ALA A 72 -7.95 14.04 -38.48
N LYS A 73 -8.82 15.04 -38.35
CA LYS A 73 -8.49 16.43 -38.73
C LYS A 73 -7.41 17.06 -37.84
N ALA A 74 -7.42 16.75 -36.54
CA ALA A 74 -6.40 17.25 -35.61
C ALA A 74 -5.06 16.54 -35.82
N VAL A 75 -5.10 15.22 -36.08
CA VAL A 75 -3.94 14.40 -36.44
C VAL A 75 -3.29 14.88 -37.73
N GLU A 76 -4.07 15.08 -38.80
CA GLU A 76 -3.55 15.60 -40.08
C GLU A 76 -2.90 16.98 -39.90
N ARG A 77 -3.53 17.87 -39.14
CA ARG A 77 -2.96 19.18 -38.82
C ARG A 77 -1.64 19.06 -38.03
N HIS A 78 -1.55 18.12 -37.10
CA HIS A 78 -0.33 17.87 -36.33
C HIS A 78 0.80 17.36 -37.22
N LEU A 79 0.52 16.33 -38.04
CA LEU A 79 1.47 15.74 -38.98
C LEU A 79 1.93 16.72 -40.06
N SER A 80 1.05 17.62 -40.52
CA SER A 80 1.40 18.66 -41.52
C SER A 80 2.50 19.62 -41.05
N LYS A 81 2.78 19.65 -39.74
CA LYS A 81 3.87 20.43 -39.14
C LYS A 81 5.19 19.65 -39.03
N GLY A 82 5.24 18.40 -39.50
CA GLY A 82 6.42 17.53 -39.41
C GLY A 82 6.60 16.84 -38.05
N LYS A 83 5.58 16.88 -37.19
CA LYS A 83 5.63 16.38 -35.80
C LYS A 83 5.21 14.93 -35.69
N MET A 84 5.85 14.15 -34.84
CA MET A 84 5.37 12.83 -34.45
C MET A 84 4.18 12.94 -33.49
N LEU A 85 3.26 11.97 -33.56
CA LEU A 85 2.17 11.84 -32.59
C LEU A 85 2.72 11.41 -31.23
N ALA A 86 2.01 11.76 -30.14
CA ALA A 86 2.45 11.43 -28.77
C ALA A 86 2.80 9.94 -28.58
N ARG A 87 1.97 9.04 -29.11
CA ARG A 87 2.21 7.58 -29.03
C ARG A 87 3.38 7.12 -29.91
N GLN A 88 3.56 7.74 -31.08
CA GLN A 88 4.72 7.46 -31.94
C GLN A 88 6.03 7.89 -31.27
N ARG A 89 6.02 9.04 -30.58
CA ARG A 89 7.16 9.51 -29.77
C ARG A 89 7.50 8.53 -28.66
N ILE A 90 6.48 8.00 -27.98
CA ILE A 90 6.67 6.94 -26.96
C ILE A 90 7.26 5.68 -27.61
N ASP A 91 6.67 5.16 -28.69
CA ASP A 91 7.13 3.94 -29.34
C ASP A 91 8.59 4.04 -29.83
N ALA A 92 8.98 5.19 -30.36
CA ALA A 92 10.36 5.46 -30.79
C ALA A 92 11.34 5.67 -29.60
N LEU A 93 10.84 6.14 -28.46
CA LEU A 93 11.64 6.35 -27.25
C LEU A 93 11.95 5.03 -26.53
N LEU A 94 11.00 4.09 -26.52
CA LEU A 94 11.13 2.82 -25.80
C LEU A 94 12.15 1.87 -26.47
N ASP A 95 12.69 0.96 -25.67
CA ASP A 95 13.56 -0.11 -26.19
C ASP A 95 12.76 -1.07 -27.10
N PRO A 96 13.32 -1.51 -28.25
CA PRO A 96 12.64 -2.41 -29.16
C PRO A 96 12.12 -3.68 -28.49
N GLY A 97 10.82 -3.96 -28.64
CA GLY A 97 10.16 -5.13 -28.05
C GLY A 97 9.87 -5.01 -26.54
N SER A 98 10.24 -3.89 -25.91
CA SER A 98 9.91 -3.62 -24.51
C SER A 98 8.42 -3.40 -24.31
N PRO A 99 7.83 -3.90 -23.22
CA PRO A 99 6.44 -3.60 -22.88
C PRO A 99 6.26 -2.14 -22.47
N PHE A 100 5.08 -1.59 -22.76
CA PHE A 100 4.62 -0.32 -22.22
C PHE A 100 3.36 -0.56 -21.37
N LEU A 101 3.46 -0.32 -20.07
CA LEU A 101 2.34 -0.35 -19.15
C LEU A 101 1.67 1.03 -19.14
N GLU A 102 0.73 1.24 -20.06
CA GLU A 102 -0.06 2.47 -20.13
C GLU A 102 -1.03 2.59 -18.93
N LEU A 103 -1.18 3.82 -18.42
CA LEU A 103 -2.00 4.12 -17.26
C LEU A 103 -3.23 4.96 -17.63
N SER A 104 -4.37 4.63 -17.03
CA SER A 104 -5.62 5.39 -17.08
C SER A 104 -6.03 5.77 -18.51
N GLN A 105 -6.09 4.78 -19.41
CA GLN A 105 -6.47 4.96 -20.83
C GLN A 105 -7.84 5.63 -20.96
N LEU A 106 -8.79 5.31 -20.08
CA LEU A 106 -10.15 5.83 -20.09
C LEU A 106 -10.30 7.21 -19.43
N ALA A 107 -9.22 7.85 -18.97
CA ALA A 107 -9.29 9.18 -18.34
C ALA A 107 -10.07 10.17 -19.21
N GLY A 108 -11.01 10.89 -18.61
CA GLY A 108 -11.87 11.87 -19.31
C GLY A 108 -13.01 11.26 -20.15
N PHE A 109 -13.15 9.93 -20.22
CA PHE A 109 -14.21 9.29 -20.99
C PHE A 109 -15.61 9.74 -20.54
N LYS A 110 -16.33 10.43 -21.44
CA LYS A 110 -17.65 11.04 -21.19
C LYS A 110 -17.73 11.91 -19.92
N LEU A 111 -16.61 12.53 -19.53
CA LEU A 111 -16.55 13.31 -18.29
C LEU A 111 -17.02 14.76 -18.47
N TYR A 112 -16.83 15.34 -19.66
CA TYR A 112 -17.03 16.77 -19.93
C TYR A 112 -18.21 17.06 -20.88
N GLY A 113 -19.30 16.30 -20.72
CA GLY A 113 -20.47 16.42 -21.59
C GLY A 113 -20.13 16.06 -23.04
N ASP A 114 -20.34 17.00 -23.95
CA ASP A 114 -20.08 16.83 -25.39
C ASP A 114 -18.60 16.99 -25.77
N GLU A 115 -17.75 17.46 -24.84
CA GLU A 115 -16.32 17.59 -25.09
C GLU A 115 -15.61 16.24 -24.93
N GLU A 116 -15.15 15.66 -26.05
CA GLU A 116 -14.26 14.50 -26.01
C GLU A 116 -12.83 14.92 -25.66
N VAL A 117 -12.28 14.31 -24.60
CA VAL A 117 -10.89 14.48 -24.15
C VAL A 117 -10.25 13.10 -23.97
N PRO A 118 -9.94 12.38 -25.08
CA PRO A 118 -9.39 11.03 -25.03
C PRO A 118 -8.14 10.92 -24.16
N ALA A 119 -8.10 9.90 -23.31
CA ALA A 119 -7.03 9.66 -22.33
C ALA A 119 -6.70 10.86 -21.42
N GLY A 120 -7.60 11.85 -21.30
CA GLY A 120 -7.35 13.10 -20.59
C GLY A 120 -6.39 14.05 -21.31
N GLY A 121 -6.11 13.87 -22.61
CA GLY A 121 -5.16 14.69 -23.37
C GLY A 121 -3.68 14.42 -23.04
N ILE A 122 -3.41 13.33 -22.33
CA ILE A 122 -2.06 12.94 -21.90
C ILE A 122 -1.94 11.42 -21.87
N VAL A 123 -0.85 10.89 -22.44
CA VAL A 123 -0.50 9.47 -22.39
C VAL A 123 0.55 9.30 -21.30
N THR A 124 0.28 8.44 -20.32
CA THR A 124 1.20 8.16 -19.22
C THR A 124 1.43 6.66 -19.13
N GLY A 125 2.63 6.24 -18.76
CA GLY A 125 2.91 4.82 -18.58
C GLY A 125 4.36 4.52 -18.25
N ILE A 126 4.63 3.25 -17.98
CA ILE A 126 5.97 2.77 -17.63
C ILE A 126 6.50 1.94 -18.78
N GLY A 127 7.70 2.26 -19.25
CA GLY A 127 8.40 1.47 -20.25
C GLY A 127 9.90 1.49 -20.02
N ARG A 128 10.64 0.68 -20.78
CA ARG A 128 12.11 0.66 -20.68
C ARG A 128 12.75 1.56 -21.71
N ILE A 129 13.71 2.35 -21.26
CA ILE A 129 14.56 3.22 -22.09
C ILE A 129 16.01 2.91 -21.70
N CYS A 130 16.79 2.39 -22.64
CA CYS A 130 18.17 1.96 -22.41
C CYS A 130 18.29 0.98 -21.21
N GLY A 131 17.32 0.07 -21.06
CA GLY A 131 17.27 -0.92 -19.97
C GLY A 131 16.71 -0.40 -18.64
N THR A 132 16.48 0.91 -18.49
CA THR A 132 15.94 1.52 -17.27
C THR A 132 14.43 1.66 -17.37
N GLU A 133 13.69 1.26 -16.33
CA GLU A 133 12.24 1.46 -16.23
C GLU A 133 11.94 2.93 -15.90
N CYS A 134 11.29 3.64 -16.81
CA CYS A 134 11.00 5.07 -16.70
C CYS A 134 9.49 5.33 -16.71
N MET A 135 9.05 6.33 -15.95
CA MET A 135 7.73 6.93 -16.11
C MET A 135 7.77 7.88 -17.30
N VAL A 136 6.93 7.64 -18.29
CA VAL A 136 6.78 8.51 -19.46
C VAL A 136 5.47 9.26 -19.38
N VAL A 137 5.51 10.57 -19.60
CA VAL A 137 4.36 11.47 -19.58
C VAL A 137 4.37 12.31 -20.85
N ALA A 138 3.49 12.00 -21.80
CA ALA A 138 3.45 12.64 -23.11
C ALA A 138 2.13 13.39 -23.32
N ASN A 139 2.19 14.69 -23.58
CA ASN A 139 1.00 15.46 -23.95
C ASN A 139 0.54 15.09 -25.37
N ASP A 140 -0.77 14.92 -25.55
CA ASP A 140 -1.34 14.74 -26.88
C ASP A 140 -1.87 16.08 -27.40
N ALA A 141 -1.03 16.76 -28.19
CA ALA A 141 -1.38 18.06 -28.79
C ALA A 141 -2.57 17.99 -29.75
N THR A 142 -2.95 16.80 -30.23
CA THR A 142 -4.14 16.64 -31.07
C THR A 142 -5.43 16.79 -30.26
N VAL A 143 -5.41 16.45 -28.96
CA VAL A 143 -6.57 16.53 -28.06
C VAL A 143 -6.66 17.95 -27.50
N LYS A 144 -7.55 18.77 -28.08
CA LYS A 144 -7.81 20.15 -27.64
C LYS A 144 -6.54 21.01 -27.56
N GLY A 145 -5.53 20.74 -28.40
CA GLY A 145 -4.25 21.45 -28.36
C GLY A 145 -3.34 21.06 -27.19
N GLY A 146 -3.56 19.89 -26.57
CA GLY A 146 -2.81 19.42 -25.41
C GLY A 146 -3.11 20.21 -24.13
N THR A 147 -4.23 20.93 -24.07
CA THR A 147 -4.57 21.76 -22.90
C THR A 147 -4.93 20.92 -21.68
N TYR A 148 -4.53 21.36 -20.49
CA TYR A 148 -4.82 20.68 -19.23
C TYR A 148 -6.26 20.92 -18.78
N TYR A 149 -7.08 19.86 -18.85
CA TYR A 149 -8.35 19.75 -18.16
C TYR A 149 -8.12 19.31 -16.70
N PRO A 150 -9.12 19.40 -15.81
CA PRO A 150 -8.99 18.90 -14.43
C PRO A 150 -8.50 17.44 -14.36
N VAL A 151 -8.98 16.58 -15.25
CA VAL A 151 -8.55 15.18 -15.32
C VAL A 151 -7.11 15.02 -15.83
N THR A 152 -6.65 15.92 -16.71
CA THR A 152 -5.26 15.93 -17.20
C THR A 152 -4.30 16.20 -16.05
N VAL A 153 -4.62 17.18 -15.20
CA VAL A 153 -3.84 17.47 -13.99
C VAL A 153 -3.81 16.27 -13.08
N LYS A 154 -4.98 15.70 -12.77
CA LYS A 154 -5.08 14.51 -11.91
C LYS A 154 -4.27 13.34 -12.46
N LYS A 155 -4.28 13.12 -13.77
CA LYS A 155 -3.52 12.05 -14.44
C LYS A 155 -2.01 12.29 -14.41
N HIS A 156 -1.57 13.52 -14.65
CA HIS A 156 -0.16 13.89 -14.53
C HIS A 156 0.32 13.67 -13.09
N LEU A 157 -0.43 14.15 -12.09
CA LEU A 157 -0.07 13.98 -10.69
C LEU A 157 -0.03 12.51 -10.26
N ARG A 158 -0.97 11.67 -10.75
CA ARG A 158 -0.93 10.24 -10.48
C ARG A 158 0.30 9.56 -11.10
N ALA A 159 0.72 9.98 -12.30
CA ALA A 159 1.95 9.46 -12.90
C ALA A 159 3.18 9.82 -12.06
N GLN A 160 3.24 11.05 -11.53
CA GLN A 160 4.33 11.47 -10.62
C GLN A 160 4.28 10.74 -9.28
N GLU A 161 3.10 10.50 -8.71
CA GLU A 161 2.95 9.71 -7.49
C GLU A 161 3.51 8.30 -7.68
N ILE A 162 3.15 7.63 -8.78
CA ILE A 162 3.70 6.31 -9.13
C ILE A 162 5.22 6.40 -9.34
N ALA A 163 5.73 7.42 -10.01
CA ALA A 163 7.16 7.59 -10.24
C ALA A 163 7.94 7.81 -8.93
N GLU A 164 7.42 8.66 -8.05
CA GLU A 164 8.02 8.97 -6.75
C GLU A 164 8.03 7.75 -5.84
N GLU A 165 6.88 7.09 -5.67
CA GLU A 165 6.74 5.92 -4.82
C GLU A 165 7.65 4.79 -5.29
N ASN A 166 7.78 4.58 -6.60
CA ASN A 166 8.52 3.45 -7.17
C ASN A 166 9.93 3.84 -7.65
N ARG A 167 10.39 5.08 -7.41
CA ARG A 167 11.71 5.60 -7.84
C ARG A 167 12.00 5.41 -9.33
N LEU A 168 11.05 5.78 -10.18
CA LEU A 168 11.17 5.72 -11.64
C LEU A 168 11.64 7.08 -12.18
N PRO A 169 12.74 7.16 -12.94
CA PRO A 169 13.08 8.37 -13.70
C PRO A 169 11.90 8.83 -14.55
N CYS A 170 11.64 10.13 -14.58
CA CYS A 170 10.53 10.73 -15.31
C CYS A 170 11.01 11.32 -16.64
N VAL A 171 10.33 10.97 -17.73
CA VAL A 171 10.50 11.60 -19.05
C VAL A 171 9.21 12.29 -19.45
N TYR A 172 9.26 13.62 -19.54
CA TYR A 172 8.14 14.46 -19.93
C TYR A 172 8.27 14.86 -21.40
N LEU A 173 7.41 14.34 -22.28
CA LEU A 173 7.31 14.76 -23.68
C LEU A 173 6.28 15.89 -23.78
N VAL A 174 6.78 17.12 -23.71
CA VAL A 174 6.00 18.34 -23.51
C VAL A 174 5.54 18.91 -24.85
N ASP A 175 4.22 19.03 -25.02
CA ASP A 175 3.58 19.62 -26.19
C ASP A 175 2.16 20.08 -25.82
N SER A 176 2.06 21.21 -25.11
CA SER A 176 0.82 21.67 -24.48
C SER A 176 0.55 23.16 -24.71
N GLY A 177 -0.68 23.46 -25.13
CA GLY A 177 -1.20 24.83 -25.25
C GLY A 177 -1.50 25.53 -23.91
N GLY A 178 -1.24 24.91 -22.76
CA GLY A 178 -1.49 25.49 -21.43
C GLY A 178 -2.72 24.91 -20.73
N ALA A 179 -3.37 25.69 -19.85
CA ALA A 179 -4.54 25.23 -19.08
C ALA A 179 -5.86 25.43 -19.85
N ASN A 180 -6.87 24.58 -19.58
CA ASN A 180 -8.23 24.80 -20.06
C ASN A 180 -8.85 26.01 -19.31
N LEU A 181 -8.75 27.20 -19.90
CA LEU A 181 -9.18 28.46 -19.29
C LEU A 181 -10.62 28.46 -18.76
N PRO A 182 -11.63 27.88 -19.45
CA PRO A 182 -13.00 27.83 -18.93
C PRO A 182 -13.14 27.09 -17.59
N ARG A 183 -12.22 26.16 -17.29
CA ARG A 183 -12.21 25.34 -16.07
C ARG A 183 -11.03 25.65 -15.15
N GLN A 184 -10.45 26.85 -15.25
CA GLN A 184 -9.24 27.21 -14.52
C GLN A 184 -9.37 27.03 -12.99
N ALA A 185 -10.57 27.21 -12.42
CA ALA A 185 -10.82 27.06 -10.98
C ALA A 185 -10.60 25.61 -10.48
N GLU A 186 -10.75 24.62 -11.36
CA GLU A 186 -10.52 23.19 -11.10
C GLU A 186 -9.14 22.72 -11.61
N VAL A 187 -8.31 23.64 -12.10
CA VAL A 187 -7.00 23.34 -12.71
C VAL A 187 -5.87 24.07 -12.00
N PHE A 188 -6.09 25.24 -11.41
CA PHE A 188 -5.03 26.12 -10.91
C PHE A 188 -4.87 26.20 -9.38
N PRO A 189 -5.93 26.50 -8.58
CA PRO A 189 -5.69 27.05 -7.23
C PRO A 189 -5.42 26.06 -6.09
N ASP A 190 -5.90 24.82 -6.16
CA ASP A 190 -5.91 23.90 -5.01
C ASP A 190 -4.62 23.07 -4.86
N LYS A 191 -4.43 22.41 -3.72
CA LYS A 191 -3.23 21.63 -3.36
C LYS A 191 -2.83 20.58 -4.41
N LEU A 192 -3.82 19.96 -5.06
CA LEU A 192 -3.63 18.92 -6.07
C LEU A 192 -3.96 19.43 -7.49
N HIS A 193 -3.79 20.72 -7.71
CA HIS A 193 -3.93 21.36 -9.02
C HIS A 193 -2.55 21.52 -9.71
N PHE A 194 -2.51 22.21 -10.85
CA PHE A 194 -1.39 22.24 -11.79
C PHE A 194 -0.04 22.57 -11.15
N GLY A 195 0.00 23.49 -10.17
CA GLY A 195 1.24 23.84 -9.45
C GLY A 195 1.89 22.68 -8.69
N ARG A 196 1.11 21.63 -8.35
CA ARG A 196 1.63 20.45 -7.67
C ARG A 196 2.59 19.64 -8.54
N ILE A 197 2.50 19.76 -9.87
CA ILE A 197 3.42 19.11 -10.81
C ILE A 197 4.86 19.56 -10.52
N PHE A 198 5.07 20.87 -10.35
CA PHE A 198 6.38 21.47 -10.09
C PHE A 198 6.91 21.13 -8.70
N PHE A 199 6.02 21.15 -7.71
CA PHE A 199 6.36 20.72 -6.35
C PHE A 199 6.87 19.27 -6.37
N ASN A 200 6.18 18.36 -7.05
CA ASN A 200 6.58 16.96 -7.14
C ASN A 200 7.89 16.80 -7.93
N GLN A 201 8.07 17.51 -9.07
CA GLN A 201 9.32 17.50 -9.84
C GLN A 201 10.52 17.87 -8.97
N ALA A 202 10.45 19.00 -8.25
CA ALA A 202 11.54 19.46 -7.39
C ALA A 202 11.85 18.45 -6.27
N ASN A 203 10.83 17.89 -5.62
CA ASN A 203 11.03 16.90 -4.55
C ASN A 203 11.58 15.57 -5.08
N MET A 204 11.15 15.11 -6.26
CA MET A 204 11.68 13.90 -6.90
C MET A 204 13.15 14.09 -7.31
N SER A 205 13.50 15.22 -7.93
CA SER A 205 14.90 15.57 -8.24
C SER A 205 15.75 15.57 -6.95
N ALA A 206 15.29 16.21 -5.87
CA ALA A 206 15.97 16.20 -4.58
C ALA A 206 16.13 14.80 -3.95
N LYS A 207 15.25 13.84 -4.30
CA LYS A 207 15.33 12.42 -3.90
C LYS A 207 16.23 11.58 -4.81
N GLY A 208 16.88 12.20 -5.80
CA GLY A 208 17.71 11.55 -6.80
C GLY A 208 16.91 10.78 -7.86
N ILE A 209 15.65 11.14 -8.09
CA ILE A 209 14.82 10.58 -9.16
C ILE A 209 14.88 11.54 -10.34
N ALA A 210 15.61 11.16 -11.39
CA ALA A 210 15.89 12.05 -12.51
C ALA A 210 14.62 12.57 -13.19
N GLN A 211 14.59 13.86 -13.48
CA GLN A 211 13.53 14.57 -14.19
C GLN A 211 14.07 15.02 -15.55
N ILE A 212 13.52 14.48 -16.64
CA ILE A 212 13.98 14.77 -18.01
C ILE A 212 12.81 15.38 -18.78
N ALA A 213 13.00 16.54 -19.39
CA ALA A 213 11.98 17.19 -20.20
C ALA A 213 12.39 17.27 -21.68
N VAL A 214 11.43 17.05 -22.57
CA VAL A 214 11.61 17.09 -24.01
C VAL A 214 10.53 18.00 -24.59
N VAL A 215 10.90 19.23 -24.94
CA VAL A 215 10.00 20.25 -25.45
C VAL A 215 9.88 20.09 -26.97
N MET A 216 8.79 19.43 -27.37
CA MET A 216 8.49 19.07 -28.75
C MET A 216 7.27 19.85 -29.25
N GLY A 217 7.16 21.11 -28.84
CA GLY A 217 6.03 21.99 -29.14
C GLY A 217 5.87 23.14 -28.16
N SER A 218 4.65 23.65 -28.07
CA SER A 218 4.35 24.79 -27.19
C SER A 218 4.48 24.40 -25.72
N CYS A 219 5.07 25.30 -24.92
CA CYS A 219 5.21 25.21 -23.48
C CYS A 219 5.01 26.60 -22.85
N THR A 220 3.76 26.99 -22.60
CA THR A 220 3.41 28.36 -22.22
C THR A 220 2.99 28.51 -20.76
N ALA A 221 3.20 29.70 -20.20
CA ALA A 221 2.77 30.12 -18.87
C ALA A 221 3.27 29.17 -17.78
N GLY A 222 2.38 28.67 -16.93
CA GLY A 222 2.77 27.72 -15.88
C GLY A 222 3.46 26.47 -16.44
N GLY A 223 3.10 26.02 -17.65
CA GLY A 223 3.70 24.85 -18.27
C GLY A 223 5.22 24.98 -18.49
N ALA A 224 5.72 26.21 -18.65
CA ALA A 224 7.14 26.51 -18.84
C ALA A 224 8.02 25.96 -17.72
N TYR A 225 7.49 25.80 -16.50
CA TYR A 225 8.25 25.24 -15.40
C TYR A 225 8.52 23.74 -15.52
N VAL A 226 7.79 22.98 -16.36
CA VAL A 226 8.09 21.55 -16.57
C VAL A 226 9.52 21.34 -17.10
N PRO A 227 9.94 22.00 -18.20
CA PRO A 227 11.34 21.95 -18.64
C PRO A 227 12.28 22.77 -17.77
N SER A 228 11.90 23.96 -17.29
CA SER A 228 12.81 24.80 -16.49
C SER A 228 13.17 24.22 -15.12
N MET A 229 12.43 23.22 -14.62
CA MET A 229 12.70 22.52 -13.36
C MET A 229 13.11 21.05 -13.55
N ALA A 230 13.33 20.61 -14.81
CA ALA A 230 13.91 19.31 -15.09
C ALA A 230 15.44 19.35 -14.82
N ASP A 231 16.02 18.19 -14.53
CA ASP A 231 17.47 18.04 -14.34
C ASP A 231 18.21 18.21 -15.68
N GLU A 232 17.62 17.69 -16.76
CA GLU A 232 18.08 17.90 -18.15
C GLU A 232 16.88 18.11 -19.08
N SER A 233 17.02 19.10 -19.96
CA SER A 233 15.99 19.54 -20.90
C SER A 233 16.47 19.54 -22.35
N VAL A 234 15.66 18.92 -23.22
CA VAL A 234 15.84 18.91 -24.67
C VAL A 234 14.78 19.82 -25.31
N ILE A 235 15.13 20.60 -26.33
CA ILE A 235 14.19 21.42 -27.10
C ILE A 235 14.37 21.22 -28.60
N VAL A 236 13.25 21.03 -29.32
CA VAL A 236 13.25 20.90 -30.78
C VAL A 236 13.24 22.27 -31.44
N ARG A 237 14.22 22.55 -32.30
CA ARG A 237 14.32 23.84 -32.99
C ARG A 237 13.11 24.14 -33.88
N LYS A 238 12.71 25.42 -33.95
CA LYS A 238 11.59 25.91 -34.78
C LYS A 238 10.24 25.25 -34.49
N GLU A 239 10.13 24.54 -33.38
CA GLU A 239 8.94 23.80 -32.97
C GLU A 239 8.68 23.96 -31.48
N GLY A 240 9.68 23.66 -30.66
CA GLY A 240 9.66 23.84 -29.22
C GLY A 240 9.75 25.31 -28.84
N THR A 241 8.83 25.76 -27.98
CA THR A 241 8.85 27.13 -27.47
C THR A 241 8.50 27.18 -25.98
N ILE A 242 9.27 27.92 -25.18
CA ILE A 242 9.07 28.08 -23.73
C ILE A 242 8.91 29.58 -23.40
N PHE A 243 7.82 29.96 -22.73
CA PHE A 243 7.66 31.34 -22.24
C PHE A 243 6.59 31.44 -21.15
N LEU A 244 6.76 32.36 -20.20
CA LEU A 244 5.76 32.64 -19.16
C LEU A 244 4.54 33.41 -19.68
N GLY A 245 4.71 34.17 -20.77
CA GLY A 245 3.63 34.84 -21.48
C GLY A 245 3.90 34.72 -22.97
N GLY A 246 2.98 34.13 -23.72
CA GLY A 246 3.15 34.00 -25.17
C GLY A 246 3.04 35.34 -25.91
N PRO A 247 3.34 35.36 -27.22
CA PRO A 247 3.29 36.58 -28.02
C PRO A 247 1.99 37.40 -27.88
N PRO A 248 0.78 36.79 -27.80
CA PRO A 248 -0.44 37.56 -27.57
C PRO A 248 -0.46 38.31 -26.24
N LEU A 249 0.12 37.72 -25.18
CA LEU A 249 0.18 38.35 -23.86
C LEU A 249 1.26 39.44 -23.81
N VAL A 250 2.41 39.21 -24.45
CA VAL A 250 3.47 40.22 -24.57
C VAL A 250 2.95 41.44 -25.32
N LYS A 251 2.34 41.24 -26.50
CA LYS A 251 1.73 42.32 -27.27
C LYS A 251 0.67 43.09 -26.46
N ALA A 252 -0.16 42.39 -25.70
CA ALA A 252 -1.18 43.02 -24.87
C ALA A 252 -0.59 43.82 -23.68
N ALA A 253 0.54 43.39 -23.12
CA ALA A 253 1.15 44.00 -21.94
C ALA A 253 2.13 45.13 -22.27
N THR A 254 2.92 44.99 -23.34
CA THR A 254 4.04 45.89 -23.68
C THR A 254 3.89 46.59 -25.02
N GLY A 255 2.98 46.11 -25.89
CA GLY A 255 2.84 46.59 -27.27
C GLY A 255 3.89 46.03 -28.23
N GLU A 256 4.81 45.19 -27.77
CA GLU A 256 5.86 44.56 -28.59
C GLU A 256 5.27 43.45 -29.48
N GLU A 257 5.62 43.48 -30.77
CA GLU A 257 5.32 42.39 -31.70
C GLU A 257 6.55 41.50 -31.87
N ILE A 258 6.47 40.28 -31.34
CA ILE A 258 7.56 39.30 -31.39
C ILE A 258 7.00 37.93 -31.79
N SER A 259 7.74 37.14 -32.56
CA SER A 259 7.33 35.78 -32.89
C SER A 259 7.54 34.82 -31.71
N ALA A 260 6.88 33.65 -31.74
CA ALA A 260 7.07 32.64 -30.69
C ALA A 260 8.51 32.09 -30.64
N GLU A 261 9.17 31.98 -31.80
CA GLU A 261 10.55 31.51 -31.91
C GLU A 261 11.54 32.54 -31.35
N GLU A 262 11.35 33.83 -31.66
CA GLU A 262 12.22 34.90 -31.13
C GLU A 262 12.02 35.10 -29.62
N LEU A 263 10.80 34.92 -29.12
CA LEU A 263 10.47 35.11 -27.72
C LEU A 263 11.00 33.97 -26.83
N GLY A 264 11.00 32.74 -27.33
CA GLY A 264 11.21 31.56 -26.49
C GLY A 264 11.55 30.28 -27.25
N GLY A 265 12.14 30.38 -28.45
CA GLY A 265 12.53 29.23 -29.26
C GLY A 265 13.80 28.53 -28.75
N ALA A 266 14.17 27.45 -29.46
CA ALA A 266 15.34 26.64 -29.12
C ALA A 266 16.66 27.43 -29.18
N ASP A 267 16.81 28.31 -30.19
CA ASP A 267 18.03 29.10 -30.37
C ASP A 267 18.26 30.04 -29.17
N LEU A 268 17.19 30.64 -28.64
CA LEU A 268 17.25 31.48 -27.45
C LEU A 268 17.62 30.66 -26.20
N HIS A 269 16.94 29.54 -25.97
CA HIS A 269 17.08 28.79 -24.72
C HIS A 269 18.35 27.96 -24.61
N CYS A 270 18.86 27.43 -25.71
CA CYS A 270 20.16 26.74 -25.73
C CYS A 270 21.34 27.69 -25.94
N GLY A 271 21.16 28.78 -26.72
CA GLY A 271 22.27 29.67 -27.09
C GLY A 271 22.48 30.86 -26.17
N THR A 272 21.43 31.32 -25.47
CA THR A 272 21.47 32.57 -24.70
C THR A 272 21.05 32.40 -23.25
N SER A 273 19.84 31.88 -22.99
CA SER A 273 19.27 31.90 -21.63
C SER A 273 19.72 30.71 -20.76
N GLY A 274 20.11 29.58 -21.37
CA GLY A 274 20.45 28.36 -20.66
C GLY A 274 19.26 27.70 -19.95
N VAL A 275 18.04 27.89 -20.46
CA VAL A 275 16.83 27.24 -19.89
C VAL A 275 16.73 25.78 -20.33
N THR A 276 17.35 25.43 -21.45
CA THR A 276 17.38 24.07 -22.00
C THR A 276 18.81 23.69 -22.38
N ASP A 277 19.16 22.44 -22.15
CA ASP A 277 20.54 21.97 -22.21
C ASP A 277 20.91 21.38 -23.58
N HIS A 278 19.93 20.78 -24.27
CA HIS A 278 20.17 20.02 -25.49
C HIS A 278 19.33 20.53 -26.67
N TYR A 279 20.01 20.86 -27.78
CA TYR A 279 19.40 21.38 -28.99
C TYR A 279 19.10 20.26 -30.00
N ALA A 280 17.82 19.95 -30.20
CA ALA A 280 17.36 18.95 -31.16
C ALA A 280 16.95 19.59 -32.50
N VAL A 281 17.15 18.85 -33.60
CA VAL A 281 16.84 19.36 -34.96
C VAL A 281 15.44 19.00 -35.44
N ASP A 282 14.88 17.92 -34.87
CA ASP A 282 13.55 17.35 -35.09
C ASP A 282 13.20 16.39 -33.93
N ASP A 283 12.02 15.78 -33.98
CA ASP A 283 11.54 14.82 -32.97
C ASP A 283 12.44 13.58 -32.85
N GLU A 284 12.99 13.06 -33.95
CA GLU A 284 13.87 11.87 -33.95
C GLU A 284 15.17 12.15 -33.20
N HIS A 285 15.79 13.30 -33.48
CA HIS A 285 17.00 13.73 -32.80
C HIS A 285 16.73 14.00 -31.31
N ALA A 286 15.57 14.58 -30.96
CA ALA A 286 15.20 14.77 -29.56
C ALA A 286 15.10 13.44 -28.82
N ILE A 287 14.44 12.45 -29.41
CA ILE A 287 14.34 11.09 -28.84
C ILE A 287 15.73 10.46 -28.69
N PHE A 288 16.60 10.59 -29.68
CA PHE A 288 17.98 10.12 -29.58
C PHE A 288 18.69 10.73 -28.37
N LEU A 289 18.64 12.05 -28.21
CA LEU A 289 19.26 12.77 -27.09
C LEU A 289 18.67 12.31 -25.75
N THR A 290 17.35 12.20 -25.63
CA THR A 290 16.69 11.69 -24.42
C THR A 290 17.16 10.29 -24.05
N ARG A 291 17.34 9.38 -25.03
CA ARG A 291 17.90 8.05 -24.78
C ARG A 291 19.35 8.10 -24.29
N ARG A 292 20.16 9.06 -24.76
CA ARG A 292 21.53 9.28 -24.27
C ARG A 292 21.53 9.81 -22.83
N ILE A 293 20.60 10.69 -22.47
CA ILE A 293 20.42 11.17 -21.09
C ILE A 293 20.13 9.98 -20.17
N VAL A 294 19.12 9.15 -20.51
CA VAL A 294 18.72 8.00 -19.68
C VAL A 294 19.86 6.99 -19.49
N GLU A 295 20.65 6.73 -20.54
CA GLU A 295 21.81 5.83 -20.48
C GLU A 295 22.88 6.31 -19.48
N ASN A 296 23.00 7.62 -19.27
CA ASN A 296 24.00 8.24 -18.40
C ASN A 296 23.51 8.50 -16.95
N LEU A 297 22.30 8.09 -16.58
CA LEU A 297 21.75 8.34 -15.23
C LEU A 297 22.45 7.54 -14.11
N ASN A 298 23.25 6.52 -14.45
CA ASN A 298 23.89 5.62 -13.46
C ASN A 298 22.89 4.99 -12.46
N VAL A 299 21.67 4.69 -12.92
CA VAL A 299 20.63 4.06 -12.11
C VAL A 299 20.80 2.55 -12.11
N ARG A 300 20.71 1.92 -10.93
CA ARG A 300 20.71 0.46 -10.78
C ARG A 300 19.59 0.00 -9.86
N LYS A 301 18.76 -0.91 -10.38
CA LYS A 301 17.73 -1.60 -9.60
C LYS A 301 18.36 -2.60 -8.64
N ARG A 302 18.07 -2.47 -7.34
CA ARG A 302 18.52 -3.40 -6.31
C ARG A 302 17.33 -4.19 -5.79
N LEU A 303 17.39 -5.51 -5.94
CA LEU A 303 16.31 -6.40 -5.51
C LEU A 303 16.57 -6.84 -4.07
N ASN A 304 15.70 -6.41 -3.15
CA ASN A 304 15.76 -6.79 -1.73
C ASN A 304 14.87 -8.01 -1.42
N VAL A 305 14.58 -8.83 -2.42
CA VAL A 305 13.70 -9.99 -2.31
C VAL A 305 14.37 -11.25 -2.86
N THR A 306 13.95 -12.40 -2.36
CA THR A 306 14.41 -13.69 -2.91
C THR A 306 13.73 -13.94 -4.25
N LEU A 307 14.51 -14.08 -5.31
CA LEU A 307 13.99 -14.52 -6.62
C LEU A 307 14.00 -16.05 -6.73
N ARG A 308 13.14 -16.56 -7.59
CA ARG A 308 13.17 -17.95 -8.10
C ARG A 308 12.96 -17.95 -9.60
N ASP A 309 13.25 -19.08 -10.22
CA ASP A 309 12.94 -19.30 -11.64
C ASP A 309 11.45 -19.14 -11.90
N VAL A 310 11.12 -18.54 -13.05
CA VAL A 310 9.74 -18.31 -13.47
C VAL A 310 9.14 -19.63 -13.96
N GLU A 311 7.99 -20.01 -13.41
CA GLU A 311 7.14 -21.09 -13.93
C GLU A 311 5.87 -20.44 -14.50
N GLU A 312 5.44 -20.82 -15.71
CA GLU A 312 4.11 -20.39 -16.19
C GLU A 312 2.99 -21.06 -15.37
N PRO A 313 1.80 -20.43 -15.25
CA PRO A 313 0.64 -21.07 -14.66
C PRO A 313 0.26 -22.33 -15.45
N LEU A 314 -0.32 -23.31 -14.77
CA LEU A 314 -0.72 -24.58 -15.39
C LEU A 314 -2.00 -24.44 -16.22
N TYR A 315 -2.81 -23.41 -15.93
CA TYR A 315 -4.09 -23.19 -16.58
C TYR A 315 -4.04 -21.94 -17.46
N PRO A 316 -4.67 -21.97 -18.65
CA PRO A 316 -4.78 -20.81 -19.54
C PRO A 316 -5.43 -19.58 -18.87
N ALA A 317 -4.97 -18.38 -19.24
CA ALA A 317 -5.45 -17.13 -18.65
C ALA A 317 -6.85 -16.72 -19.16
N ASP A 318 -7.21 -17.09 -20.39
CA ASP A 318 -8.53 -16.84 -20.99
C ASP A 318 -9.65 -17.59 -20.28
N GLU A 319 -9.34 -18.69 -19.60
CA GLU A 319 -10.33 -19.41 -18.80
C GLU A 319 -10.96 -18.54 -17.68
N LEU A 320 -10.29 -17.46 -17.27
CA LEU A 320 -10.84 -16.47 -16.32
C LEU A 320 -12.19 -15.91 -16.77
N TYR A 321 -12.44 -15.85 -18.08
CA TYR A 321 -13.69 -15.35 -18.64
C TYR A 321 -14.89 -16.20 -18.21
N GLY A 322 -14.77 -17.52 -18.28
CA GLY A 322 -15.84 -18.44 -17.91
C GLY A 322 -15.99 -18.65 -16.40
N ILE A 323 -14.92 -18.43 -15.63
CA ILE A 323 -14.91 -18.59 -14.18
C ILE A 323 -15.62 -17.42 -13.49
N VAL A 324 -15.21 -16.19 -13.80
CA VAL A 324 -15.70 -15.00 -13.09
C VAL A 324 -16.98 -14.47 -13.73
N GLY A 325 -17.02 -14.41 -15.07
CA GLY A 325 -18.16 -13.88 -15.81
C GLY A 325 -18.53 -12.44 -15.43
N THR A 326 -19.72 -12.00 -15.85
CA THR A 326 -20.20 -10.62 -15.63
C THR A 326 -21.22 -10.48 -14.50
N SER A 327 -21.71 -11.59 -13.95
CA SER A 327 -22.76 -11.58 -12.93
C SER A 327 -22.18 -11.50 -11.53
N LEU A 328 -22.25 -10.32 -10.90
CA LEU A 328 -21.71 -10.11 -9.54
C LEU A 328 -22.48 -10.84 -8.42
N SER A 329 -23.68 -11.36 -8.71
CA SER A 329 -24.46 -12.17 -7.77
C SER A 329 -24.01 -13.63 -7.70
N ARG A 330 -23.28 -14.11 -8.71
CA ARG A 330 -22.77 -15.49 -8.74
C ARG A 330 -21.47 -15.57 -7.96
N THR A 331 -21.37 -16.57 -7.10
CA THR A 331 -20.13 -16.85 -6.37
C THR A 331 -19.20 -17.72 -7.22
N PHE A 332 -17.89 -17.54 -7.04
CA PHE A 332 -16.85 -18.38 -7.60
C PHE A 332 -15.72 -18.49 -6.56
N ASP A 333 -14.89 -19.52 -6.66
CA ASP A 333 -13.70 -19.64 -5.80
C ASP A 333 -12.57 -18.76 -6.32
N VAL A 334 -12.15 -17.75 -5.55
CA VAL A 334 -11.04 -16.86 -5.92
C VAL A 334 -9.72 -17.61 -6.16
N ARG A 335 -9.57 -18.83 -5.61
CA ARG A 335 -8.42 -19.70 -5.90
C ARG A 335 -8.29 -20.04 -7.38
N GLU A 336 -9.40 -20.12 -8.13
CA GLU A 336 -9.38 -20.32 -9.59
C GLU A 336 -8.72 -19.15 -10.32
N VAL A 337 -8.89 -17.92 -9.81
CA VAL A 337 -8.19 -16.74 -10.33
C VAL A 337 -6.72 -16.80 -9.97
N ILE A 338 -6.40 -17.12 -8.71
CA ILE A 338 -5.01 -17.25 -8.23
C ILE A 338 -4.24 -18.29 -9.08
N ALA A 339 -4.86 -19.44 -9.37
CA ALA A 339 -4.27 -20.52 -10.14
C ALA A 339 -3.83 -20.10 -11.55
N ARG A 340 -4.46 -19.09 -12.16
CA ARG A 340 -4.19 -18.61 -13.53
C ARG A 340 -3.24 -17.41 -13.57
N ILE A 341 -2.90 -16.82 -12.43
CA ILE A 341 -2.00 -15.66 -12.36
C ILE A 341 -0.63 -15.99 -11.76
N VAL A 342 -0.54 -16.98 -10.86
CA VAL A 342 0.70 -17.26 -10.13
C VAL A 342 1.56 -18.35 -10.77
N ASP A 343 2.86 -18.32 -10.46
CA ASP A 343 3.84 -19.23 -11.04
C ASP A 343 3.54 -20.70 -10.69
N GLY A 344 3.48 -21.55 -11.72
CA GLY A 344 3.18 -22.98 -11.58
C GLY A 344 1.84 -23.29 -10.92
N SER A 345 0.92 -22.31 -10.86
CA SER A 345 -0.35 -22.40 -10.11
C SER A 345 -0.16 -22.81 -8.64
N ARG A 346 0.99 -22.46 -8.04
CA ARG A 346 1.35 -22.88 -6.68
C ARG A 346 0.92 -21.86 -5.64
N PHE A 347 0.28 -22.31 -4.55
CA PHE A 347 -0.20 -21.40 -3.51
C PHE A 347 -0.18 -22.04 -2.14
N VAL A 348 0.54 -21.43 -1.19
CA VAL A 348 0.56 -21.87 0.20
C VAL A 348 -0.48 -21.09 0.99
N GLU A 349 -1.66 -21.69 1.16
CA GLU A 349 -2.77 -21.03 1.84
C GLU A 349 -2.52 -20.89 3.34
N PHE A 350 -2.67 -19.66 3.84
CA PHE A 350 -2.58 -19.31 5.25
C PHE A 350 -3.97 -19.33 5.89
N LYS A 351 -4.08 -19.95 7.08
CA LYS A 351 -5.34 -20.07 7.82
C LYS A 351 -6.50 -20.58 6.95
N GLN A 352 -6.26 -21.62 6.15
CA GLN A 352 -7.25 -22.17 5.21
C GLN A 352 -8.61 -22.53 5.86
N ARG A 353 -8.60 -22.98 7.11
CA ARG A 353 -9.79 -23.42 7.86
C ARG A 353 -10.37 -22.37 8.83
N TYR A 354 -10.01 -21.10 8.67
CA TYR A 354 -10.47 -20.00 9.53
C TYR A 354 -10.74 -18.77 8.65
N GLY A 355 -11.90 -18.11 8.82
CA GLY A 355 -12.31 -16.98 7.97
C GLY A 355 -12.21 -17.32 6.47
N ASP A 356 -12.97 -18.32 6.03
CA ASP A 356 -12.92 -18.89 4.67
C ASP A 356 -13.43 -17.94 3.59
N THR A 357 -14.19 -16.91 3.95
CA THR A 357 -14.61 -15.84 3.04
C THR A 357 -13.48 -14.88 2.64
N LEU A 358 -12.30 -15.01 3.25
CA LEU A 358 -11.08 -14.31 2.84
C LEU A 358 -9.95 -15.31 2.65
N VAL A 359 -9.55 -15.54 1.41
CA VAL A 359 -8.41 -16.39 1.06
C VAL A 359 -7.13 -15.59 1.22
N THR A 360 -6.17 -16.14 1.95
CA THR A 360 -4.85 -15.51 2.16
C THR A 360 -3.77 -16.54 1.94
N GLY A 361 -2.64 -16.19 1.35
CA GLY A 361 -1.53 -17.13 1.21
C GLY A 361 -0.37 -16.60 0.39
N PHE A 362 0.69 -17.39 0.35
CA PHE A 362 1.95 -17.03 -0.32
C PHE A 362 2.07 -17.70 -1.68
N SER A 363 2.61 -16.96 -2.64
CA SER A 363 2.95 -17.47 -3.97
C SER A 363 4.13 -16.70 -4.57
N ARG A 364 4.37 -16.93 -5.86
CA ARG A 364 5.30 -16.17 -6.69
C ARG A 364 4.66 -15.75 -8.00
N LEU A 365 5.09 -14.60 -8.52
CA LEU A 365 4.65 -14.09 -9.81
C LEU A 365 5.87 -13.52 -10.54
N TYR A 366 6.22 -14.12 -11.68
CA TYR A 366 7.50 -13.89 -12.37
C TYR A 366 8.71 -14.00 -11.44
N GLY A 367 8.71 -15.02 -10.57
CA GLY A 367 9.79 -15.30 -9.63
C GLY A 367 9.79 -14.43 -8.36
N TYR A 368 9.09 -13.29 -8.34
CA TYR A 368 8.98 -12.43 -7.16
C TYR A 368 8.09 -13.05 -6.08
N PRO A 369 8.42 -12.94 -4.77
CA PRO A 369 7.55 -13.40 -3.70
C PRO A 369 6.32 -12.50 -3.60
N LEU A 370 5.16 -13.10 -3.32
CA LEU A 370 3.89 -12.38 -3.26
C LEU A 370 2.99 -12.94 -2.14
N GLY A 371 2.42 -12.05 -1.33
CA GLY A 371 1.32 -12.36 -0.42
C GLY A 371 0.00 -11.96 -1.08
N ILE A 372 -0.95 -12.89 -1.17
CA ILE A 372 -2.22 -12.66 -1.85
C ILE A 372 -3.36 -12.66 -0.83
N ILE A 373 -4.29 -11.72 -0.98
CA ILE A 373 -5.52 -11.59 -0.19
C ILE A 373 -6.68 -11.46 -1.17
N GLY A 374 -7.57 -12.44 -1.21
CA GLY A 374 -8.70 -12.49 -2.16
C GLY A 374 -10.03 -12.77 -1.47
N ASN A 375 -11.08 -12.04 -1.88
CA ASN A 375 -12.41 -12.25 -1.33
C ASN A 375 -13.08 -13.50 -1.93
N ASN A 376 -13.73 -14.28 -1.06
CA ASN A 376 -14.53 -15.45 -1.40
C ASN A 376 -15.94 -15.37 -0.79
N GLY A 377 -16.37 -14.16 -0.41
CA GLY A 377 -17.62 -13.89 0.29
C GLY A 377 -17.58 -12.56 1.06
N VAL A 378 -18.58 -12.34 1.91
CA VAL A 378 -18.65 -11.20 2.85
C VAL A 378 -17.56 -11.31 3.92
N LEU A 379 -17.08 -10.19 4.45
CA LEU A 379 -16.10 -10.19 5.54
C LEU A 379 -16.77 -10.39 6.90
N PHE A 380 -16.37 -11.43 7.63
CA PHE A 380 -16.68 -11.63 9.04
C PHE A 380 -15.52 -11.16 9.94
N SER A 381 -15.73 -11.14 11.25
CA SER A 381 -14.70 -10.82 12.25
C SER A 381 -13.44 -11.68 12.08
N GLU A 382 -13.62 -12.98 11.85
CA GLU A 382 -12.57 -13.96 11.64
C GLU A 382 -11.78 -13.65 10.37
N SER A 383 -12.48 -13.28 9.30
CA SER A 383 -11.88 -12.87 8.02
C SER A 383 -11.02 -11.63 8.20
N ALA A 384 -11.49 -10.64 8.95
CA ALA A 384 -10.73 -9.42 9.23
C ALA A 384 -9.50 -9.69 10.12
N GLN A 385 -9.63 -10.50 11.17
CA GLN A 385 -8.50 -10.91 12.01
C GLN A 385 -7.45 -11.72 11.23
N LYS A 386 -7.89 -12.60 10.32
CA LYS A 386 -7.02 -13.34 9.40
C LYS A 386 -6.27 -12.39 8.47
N GLY A 387 -6.98 -11.46 7.83
CA GLY A 387 -6.40 -10.46 6.93
C GLY A 387 -5.36 -9.61 7.63
N ALA A 388 -5.70 -9.07 8.81
CA ALA A 388 -4.79 -8.25 9.62
C ALA A 388 -3.46 -8.99 9.94
N HIS A 389 -3.56 -10.21 10.47
CA HIS A 389 -2.38 -11.03 10.78
C HIS A 389 -1.56 -11.33 9.51
N PHE A 390 -2.20 -11.70 8.41
CA PHE A 390 -1.49 -12.02 7.18
C PHE A 390 -0.75 -10.81 6.59
N ILE A 391 -1.37 -9.62 6.62
CA ILE A 391 -0.74 -8.36 6.19
C ILE A 391 0.48 -8.05 7.05
N GLN A 392 0.35 -8.14 8.38
CA GLN A 392 1.47 -7.93 9.31
C GLN A 392 2.61 -8.92 9.04
N LEU A 393 2.29 -10.18 8.74
CA LEU A 393 3.27 -11.20 8.41
C LEU A 393 4.04 -10.89 7.11
N CYS A 394 3.33 -10.44 6.07
CA CYS A 394 3.95 -10.02 4.81
C CYS A 394 4.81 -8.78 5.02
N ALA A 395 4.31 -7.79 5.76
CA ALA A 395 5.03 -6.57 6.09
C ALA A 395 6.33 -6.85 6.86
N LYS A 396 6.27 -7.71 7.89
CA LYS A 396 7.44 -8.15 8.65
C LYS A 396 8.48 -8.89 7.81
N ARG A 397 8.05 -9.55 6.73
CA ARG A 397 8.93 -10.34 5.85
C ARG A 397 9.38 -9.54 4.61
N GLY A 398 8.97 -8.28 4.47
CA GLY A 398 9.23 -7.51 3.26
C GLY A 398 8.59 -8.09 1.99
N ILE A 399 7.46 -8.79 2.10
CA ILE A 399 6.77 -9.43 0.97
C ILE A 399 5.67 -8.49 0.43
N PRO A 400 5.68 -8.13 -0.87
CA PRO A 400 4.61 -7.38 -1.51
C PRO A 400 3.23 -8.04 -1.36
N LEU A 401 2.18 -7.23 -1.35
CA LEU A 401 0.80 -7.67 -1.19
C LEU A 401 -0.01 -7.46 -2.48
N LEU A 402 -0.79 -8.46 -2.86
CA LEU A 402 -1.81 -8.39 -3.91
C LEU A 402 -3.20 -8.57 -3.30
N PHE A 403 -4.07 -7.59 -3.52
CA PHE A 403 -5.48 -7.62 -3.14
C PHE A 403 -6.35 -7.92 -4.37
N LEU A 404 -7.10 -9.03 -4.33
CA LEU A 404 -8.10 -9.39 -5.34
C LEU A 404 -9.49 -9.07 -4.80
N GLN A 405 -10.04 -7.92 -5.21
CA GLN A 405 -11.32 -7.42 -4.68
C GLN A 405 -12.51 -8.06 -5.40
N ASN A 406 -13.32 -8.77 -4.62
CA ASN A 406 -14.67 -9.18 -4.97
C ASN A 406 -15.55 -9.14 -3.71
N ILE A 407 -15.79 -7.93 -3.20
CA ILE A 407 -16.34 -7.70 -1.87
C ILE A 407 -17.64 -6.89 -1.93
N THR A 408 -18.66 -7.44 -1.27
CA THR A 408 -19.98 -6.81 -1.06
C THR A 408 -20.11 -6.05 0.26
N GLY A 409 -19.19 -6.28 1.19
CA GLY A 409 -19.11 -5.57 2.47
C GLY A 409 -18.78 -6.49 3.65
N PHE A 410 -18.93 -5.97 4.85
CA PHE A 410 -18.86 -6.75 6.09
C PHE A 410 -20.23 -7.37 6.41
N MET A 411 -20.23 -8.45 7.19
CA MET A 411 -21.46 -8.99 7.73
C MET A 411 -22.18 -7.96 8.61
N VAL A 412 -23.50 -7.93 8.55
CA VAL A 412 -24.35 -7.02 9.34
C VAL A 412 -25.27 -7.79 10.26
N GLY A 413 -25.67 -7.19 11.38
CA GLY A 413 -26.62 -7.77 12.32
C GLY A 413 -26.15 -7.65 13.77
N ARG A 414 -27.10 -7.79 14.71
CA ARG A 414 -26.83 -7.62 16.15
C ARG A 414 -25.69 -8.51 16.64
N ASP A 415 -25.65 -9.77 16.20
CA ASP A 415 -24.64 -10.73 16.65
C ASP A 415 -23.25 -10.38 16.11
N ALA A 416 -23.17 -9.88 14.87
CA ALA A 416 -21.90 -9.41 14.29
C ALA A 416 -21.38 -8.16 15.03
N GLU A 417 -22.26 -7.22 15.33
CA GLU A 417 -21.92 -6.01 16.09
C GLU A 417 -21.49 -6.34 17.53
N ALA A 418 -22.27 -7.17 18.23
CA ALA A 418 -21.94 -7.63 19.59
C ALA A 418 -20.65 -8.46 19.62
N GLY A 419 -20.38 -9.22 18.56
CA GLY A 419 -19.12 -9.94 18.33
C GLY A 419 -17.94 -9.04 17.95
N GLY A 420 -18.15 -7.72 17.84
CA GLY A 420 -17.08 -6.76 17.62
C GLY A 420 -16.61 -6.63 16.17
N ILE A 421 -17.47 -6.88 15.17
CA ILE A 421 -17.07 -6.80 13.76
C ILE A 421 -16.43 -5.46 13.40
N ALA A 422 -16.86 -4.35 14.01
CA ALA A 422 -16.24 -3.04 13.85
C ALA A 422 -14.78 -3.00 14.31
N LYS A 423 -14.45 -3.51 15.52
CA LYS A 423 -13.05 -3.55 16.01
C LYS A 423 -12.18 -4.50 15.19
N HIS A 424 -12.74 -5.60 14.70
CA HIS A 424 -11.99 -6.56 13.88
C HIS A 424 -11.74 -6.02 12.47
N GLY A 425 -12.73 -5.35 11.86
CA GLY A 425 -12.57 -4.59 10.63
C GLY A 425 -11.53 -3.49 10.77
N ALA A 426 -11.55 -2.73 11.87
CA ALA A 426 -10.56 -1.70 12.16
C ALA A 426 -9.12 -2.26 12.18
N LYS A 427 -8.89 -3.42 12.81
CA LYS A 427 -7.57 -4.08 12.80
C LYS A 427 -7.07 -4.36 11.38
N MET A 428 -7.94 -4.85 10.49
CA MET A 428 -7.57 -5.10 9.09
C MET A 428 -7.24 -3.80 8.36
N VAL A 429 -8.07 -2.78 8.52
CA VAL A 429 -7.87 -1.46 7.90
C VAL A 429 -6.57 -0.79 8.39
N THR A 430 -6.27 -0.87 9.69
CA THR A 430 -5.00 -0.41 10.26
C THR A 430 -3.82 -1.16 9.65
N ALA A 431 -3.90 -2.49 9.52
CA ALA A 431 -2.85 -3.28 8.89
C ALA A 431 -2.60 -2.85 7.43
N VAL A 432 -3.67 -2.65 6.65
CA VAL A 432 -3.58 -2.18 5.25
C VAL A 432 -2.94 -0.79 5.17
N ALA A 433 -3.37 0.14 6.03
CA ALA A 433 -2.89 1.52 6.02
C ALA A 433 -1.40 1.60 6.40
N CYS A 434 -0.99 0.87 7.43
CA CYS A 434 0.36 0.96 7.98
C CYS A 434 1.40 0.09 7.27
N ALA A 435 0.99 -0.92 6.49
CA ALA A 435 1.91 -1.77 5.74
C ALA A 435 2.69 -0.95 4.69
N GLN A 436 4.02 -0.92 4.84
CA GLN A 436 4.97 -0.20 3.99
C GLN A 436 5.46 -1.01 2.78
N VAL A 437 5.23 -2.33 2.78
CA VAL A 437 5.51 -3.17 1.60
C VAL A 437 4.65 -2.73 0.41
N PRO A 438 5.11 -2.92 -0.83
CA PRO A 438 4.31 -2.58 -2.00
C PRO A 438 2.96 -3.31 -2.00
N LYS A 439 1.88 -2.54 -2.21
CA LYS A 439 0.51 -3.05 -2.30
C LYS A 439 0.02 -2.87 -3.73
N LEU A 440 -0.50 -3.94 -4.34
CA LEU A 440 -1.15 -3.92 -5.64
C LEU A 440 -2.60 -4.36 -5.46
N THR A 441 -3.53 -3.70 -6.13
CA THR A 441 -4.95 -4.03 -6.05
C THR A 441 -5.51 -4.32 -7.43
N MET A 442 -6.31 -5.39 -7.53
CA MET A 442 -7.06 -5.73 -8.73
C MET A 442 -8.52 -5.98 -8.36
N ILE A 443 -9.42 -5.18 -8.91
CA ILE A 443 -10.85 -5.33 -8.71
C ILE A 443 -11.39 -6.29 -9.78
N ILE A 444 -11.70 -7.51 -9.36
CA ILE A 444 -12.14 -8.61 -10.23
C ILE A 444 -13.66 -8.81 -10.20
N GLY A 445 -14.36 -8.13 -9.30
CA GLY A 445 -15.81 -8.19 -9.14
C GLY A 445 -16.37 -6.97 -8.42
N GLY A 446 -17.06 -7.17 -7.30
CA GLY A 446 -17.59 -6.07 -6.49
C GLY A 446 -16.52 -5.34 -5.66
N SER A 447 -16.66 -4.04 -5.51
CA SER A 447 -15.90 -3.23 -4.55
C SER A 447 -16.83 -2.26 -3.85
N TYR A 448 -17.45 -2.73 -2.76
CA TYR A 448 -18.52 -2.02 -2.09
C TYR A 448 -18.19 -1.63 -0.65
N GLY A 449 -18.54 -0.39 -0.28
CA GLY A 449 -18.54 0.12 1.10
C GLY A 449 -17.23 -0.11 1.86
N ALA A 450 -17.33 -0.48 3.13
CA ALA A 450 -16.16 -0.72 3.98
C ALA A 450 -15.26 -1.88 3.50
N GLY A 451 -15.77 -2.77 2.64
CA GLY A 451 -14.98 -3.82 2.01
C GLY A 451 -13.88 -3.25 1.10
N ASN A 452 -14.17 -2.16 0.37
CA ASN A 452 -13.18 -1.43 -0.42
C ASN A 452 -11.99 -0.99 0.44
N TYR A 453 -12.27 -0.51 1.66
CA TYR A 453 -11.26 -0.01 2.58
C TYR A 453 -10.35 -1.13 3.10
N GLY A 454 -10.96 -2.20 3.62
CA GLY A 454 -10.23 -3.36 4.14
C GLY A 454 -9.41 -4.10 3.09
N MET A 455 -9.74 -3.96 1.80
CA MET A 455 -9.06 -4.63 0.69
C MET A 455 -8.10 -3.70 -0.08
N CYS A 456 -7.59 -2.64 0.55
CA CYS A 456 -6.65 -1.69 -0.06
C CYS A 456 -7.24 -0.96 -1.29
N GLY A 457 -8.37 -0.30 -1.06
CA GLY A 457 -8.99 0.65 -1.98
C GLY A 457 -8.08 1.83 -2.33
N ARG A 458 -8.53 2.70 -3.27
CA ARG A 458 -7.74 3.83 -3.78
C ARG A 458 -7.19 4.74 -2.67
N SER A 459 -7.93 4.92 -1.58
CA SER A 459 -7.55 5.76 -0.43
C SER A 459 -6.46 5.16 0.47
N TYR A 460 -6.03 3.92 0.23
CA TYR A 460 -5.00 3.22 1.00
C TYR A 460 -3.67 3.13 0.25
N SER A 461 -3.52 3.96 -0.79
CA SER A 461 -2.32 4.14 -1.61
C SER A 461 -1.69 2.81 -2.06
N PRO A 462 -2.44 1.93 -2.78
CA PRO A 462 -1.79 0.87 -3.53
C PRO A 462 -0.90 1.51 -4.61
N ARG A 463 0.29 0.93 -4.81
CA ARG A 463 1.24 1.37 -5.85
C ARG A 463 0.58 1.34 -7.22
N PHE A 464 -0.26 0.35 -7.43
CA PHE A 464 -1.14 0.25 -8.60
C PHE A 464 -2.49 -0.32 -8.23
N MET A 465 -3.54 0.18 -8.87
CA MET A 465 -4.89 -0.34 -8.74
C MET A 465 -5.53 -0.53 -10.12
N TRP A 466 -5.91 -1.75 -10.48
CA TRP A 466 -6.59 -2.03 -11.75
C TRP A 466 -8.00 -2.56 -11.53
N MET A 467 -8.80 -2.50 -12.59
CA MET A 467 -10.18 -2.96 -12.58
C MET A 467 -10.45 -3.84 -13.80
N TRP A 468 -11.23 -4.90 -13.64
CA TRP A 468 -11.74 -5.69 -14.77
C TRP A 468 -12.99 -5.05 -15.38
N PRO A 469 -13.34 -5.34 -16.65
CA PRO A 469 -14.47 -4.73 -17.34
C PRO A 469 -15.84 -5.13 -16.78
N ASN A 470 -15.93 -6.23 -16.03
CA ASN A 470 -17.15 -6.65 -15.33
C ASN A 470 -17.31 -6.02 -13.94
N ALA A 471 -16.23 -5.48 -13.37
CA ALA A 471 -16.21 -5.06 -11.98
C ALA A 471 -17.15 -3.87 -11.73
N LYS A 472 -17.51 -3.66 -10.47
CA LYS A 472 -18.32 -2.50 -10.04
C LYS A 472 -17.78 -1.91 -8.75
N ILE A 473 -17.82 -0.59 -8.64
CA ILE A 473 -17.35 0.14 -7.46
C ILE A 473 -18.36 1.19 -7.02
N SER A 474 -18.82 1.14 -5.77
CA SER A 474 -19.72 2.16 -5.21
C SER A 474 -19.76 2.07 -3.68
N VAL A 475 -20.40 3.04 -3.04
CA VAL A 475 -20.56 3.06 -1.57
C VAL A 475 -21.36 1.85 -1.05
N MET A 476 -22.31 1.34 -1.84
CA MET A 476 -23.07 0.10 -1.61
C MET A 476 -23.71 -0.35 -2.92
N GLY A 477 -24.28 -1.55 -2.96
CA GLY A 477 -24.99 -2.05 -4.15
C GLY A 477 -26.22 -1.19 -4.49
N GLY A 478 -26.51 -1.03 -5.78
CA GLY A 478 -27.62 -0.18 -6.24
C GLY A 478 -28.98 -0.59 -5.68
N GLU A 479 -29.26 -1.90 -5.63
CA GLU A 479 -30.50 -2.43 -5.01
C GLU A 479 -30.58 -2.11 -3.52
N GLN A 480 -29.46 -2.21 -2.79
CA GLN A 480 -29.39 -1.89 -1.36
C GLN A 480 -29.70 -0.41 -1.15
N ALA A 481 -29.07 0.49 -1.92
CA ALA A 481 -29.31 1.93 -1.84
C ALA A 481 -30.76 2.29 -2.15
N ALA A 482 -31.32 1.72 -3.23
CA ALA A 482 -32.70 1.95 -3.64
C ALA A 482 -33.70 1.48 -2.58
N ASN A 483 -33.47 0.31 -1.97
CA ASN A 483 -34.30 -0.23 -0.90
C ASN A 483 -34.24 0.62 0.39
N VAL A 484 -33.06 1.05 0.81
CA VAL A 484 -32.89 1.90 2.01
C VAL A 484 -33.57 3.25 1.82
N LEU A 485 -33.36 3.91 0.68
CA LEU A 485 -33.99 5.21 0.40
C LEU A 485 -35.51 5.09 0.28
N ALA A 486 -36.02 4.01 -0.31
CA ALA A 486 -37.44 3.73 -0.37
C ALA A 486 -38.04 3.50 1.02
N GLN A 487 -37.35 2.78 1.91
CA GLN A 487 -37.79 2.57 3.28
C GLN A 487 -37.87 3.90 4.05
N VAL A 488 -36.84 4.75 3.97
CA VAL A 488 -36.85 6.07 4.61
C VAL A 488 -38.01 6.93 4.08
N LYS A 489 -38.27 6.87 2.78
CA LYS A 489 -39.41 7.59 2.17
C LYS A 489 -40.75 7.06 2.67
N ARG A 490 -40.89 5.73 2.81
CA ARG A 490 -42.09 5.08 3.38
C ARG A 490 -42.33 5.55 4.81
N ASP A 491 -41.29 5.57 5.65
CA ASP A 491 -41.40 5.97 7.05
C ASP A 491 -41.76 7.47 7.17
N GLN A 492 -41.22 8.31 6.29
CA GLN A 492 -41.61 9.73 6.22
C GLN A 492 -43.08 9.90 5.84
N LEU A 493 -43.55 9.23 4.77
CA LEU A 493 -44.93 9.33 4.31
C LEU A 493 -45.92 8.77 5.35
N SER A 494 -45.56 7.67 6.02
CA SER A 494 -46.34 7.10 7.11
C SER A 494 -46.52 8.08 8.28
N ARG A 495 -45.48 8.83 8.66
CA ARG A 495 -45.56 9.91 9.67
C ARG A 495 -46.45 11.08 9.22
N GLU A 496 -46.55 11.31 7.92
CA GLU A 496 -47.45 12.31 7.30
C GLU A 496 -48.87 11.76 7.05
N GLY A 497 -49.16 10.51 7.43
CA GLY A 497 -50.46 9.86 7.18
C GLY A 497 -50.74 9.54 5.71
N LYS A 498 -49.70 9.47 4.87
CA LYS A 498 -49.79 9.17 3.43
C LYS A 498 -49.33 7.75 3.15
N GLU A 499 -49.97 7.10 2.19
CA GLU A 499 -49.54 5.78 1.68
C GLU A 499 -48.41 5.93 0.65
N PHE A 500 -47.56 4.90 0.56
CA PHE A 500 -46.54 4.78 -0.47
C PHE A 500 -46.77 3.48 -1.23
N SER A 501 -47.49 3.58 -2.34
CA SER A 501 -47.88 2.42 -3.14
C SER A 501 -46.66 1.74 -3.78
N GLU A 502 -46.77 0.44 -4.09
CA GLU A 502 -45.70 -0.31 -4.76
C GLU A 502 -45.29 0.31 -6.11
N GLN A 503 -46.25 0.90 -6.83
CA GLN A 503 -45.97 1.57 -8.11
C GLN A 503 -45.16 2.86 -7.93
N GLU A 504 -45.48 3.64 -6.90
CA GLU A 504 -44.71 4.85 -6.56
C GLU A 504 -43.31 4.50 -6.05
N GLU A 505 -43.19 3.42 -5.28
CA GLU A 505 -41.91 2.90 -4.83
C GLU A 505 -41.04 2.43 -5.99
N ALA A 506 -41.60 1.66 -6.94
CA ALA A 506 -40.88 1.24 -8.13
C ALA A 506 -40.39 2.44 -8.96
N LYS A 507 -41.26 3.45 -9.17
CA LYS A 507 -40.90 4.69 -9.85
C LYS A 507 -39.82 5.49 -9.11
N PHE A 508 -39.83 5.47 -7.78
CA PHE A 508 -38.82 6.10 -6.95
C PHE A 508 -37.46 5.37 -7.00
N LYS A 509 -37.47 4.03 -6.98
CA LYS A 509 -36.26 3.21 -7.03
C LYS A 509 -35.58 3.23 -8.40
N ALA A 510 -36.34 3.27 -9.49
CA ALA A 510 -35.81 3.20 -10.86
C ALA A 510 -34.66 4.19 -11.16
N PRO A 511 -34.77 5.51 -10.90
CA PRO A 511 -33.67 6.45 -11.14
C PRO A 511 -32.45 6.20 -10.24
N ILE A 512 -32.65 5.68 -9.03
CA ILE A 512 -31.55 5.34 -8.10
C ILE A 512 -30.76 4.15 -8.64
N LEU A 513 -31.45 3.09 -9.07
CA LEU A 513 -30.83 1.91 -9.67
C LEU A 513 -30.02 2.29 -10.91
N ALA A 514 -30.61 3.07 -11.82
CA ALA A 514 -29.94 3.53 -13.03
C ALA A 514 -28.69 4.37 -12.71
N ARG A 515 -28.76 5.23 -11.70
CA ARG A 515 -27.63 6.06 -11.26
C ARG A 515 -26.48 5.20 -10.72
N TYR A 516 -26.77 4.25 -9.83
CA TYR A 516 -25.73 3.39 -9.25
C TYR A 516 -25.11 2.45 -10.29
N GLU A 517 -25.89 1.97 -11.25
CA GLU A 517 -25.37 1.15 -12.35
C GLU A 517 -24.40 1.93 -13.25
N ALA A 518 -24.73 3.19 -13.54
CA ALA A 518 -23.89 4.09 -14.34
C ALA A 518 -22.63 4.54 -13.58
N GLU A 519 -22.78 5.05 -12.36
CA GLU A 519 -21.67 5.55 -11.53
C GLU A 519 -20.75 4.42 -11.04
N GLY A 520 -21.27 3.19 -10.92
CA GLY A 520 -20.48 2.03 -10.51
C GLY A 520 -19.69 1.36 -11.64
N SER A 521 -19.89 1.77 -12.89
CA SER A 521 -19.22 1.20 -14.06
C SER A 521 -17.69 1.42 -14.05
N PRO A 522 -16.88 0.46 -14.53
CA PRO A 522 -15.43 0.65 -14.69
C PRO A 522 -15.08 1.87 -15.57
N TYR A 523 -15.92 2.18 -16.55
CA TYR A 523 -15.73 3.36 -17.42
C TYR A 523 -15.92 4.67 -16.65
N TYR A 524 -16.87 4.71 -15.72
CA TYR A 524 -17.11 5.91 -14.90
C TYR A 524 -15.98 6.13 -13.89
N ALA A 525 -15.52 5.05 -13.27
CA ALA A 525 -14.42 5.02 -12.30
C ALA A 525 -13.08 5.41 -12.96
N SER A 526 -12.73 4.75 -14.07
CA SER A 526 -11.45 4.96 -14.75
C SER A 526 -11.38 6.32 -15.47
N ALA A 527 -12.52 6.85 -15.94
CA ALA A 527 -12.61 8.24 -16.40
C ALA A 527 -12.22 9.27 -15.33
N ARG A 528 -12.35 8.91 -14.05
CA ARG A 528 -12.07 9.76 -12.88
C ARG A 528 -10.82 9.32 -12.11
N LEU A 529 -10.05 8.36 -12.61
CA LEU A 529 -8.81 7.85 -12.00
C LEU A 529 -9.01 7.29 -10.59
N TRP A 530 -10.11 6.57 -10.37
CA TRP A 530 -10.29 5.76 -9.15
C TRP A 530 -9.42 4.49 -9.21
N ASP A 531 -9.14 4.03 -10.42
CA ASP A 531 -8.16 3.02 -10.81
C ASP A 531 -7.10 3.63 -11.75
N ASP A 532 -6.04 2.86 -12.00
CA ASP A 532 -4.95 3.15 -12.93
C ASP A 532 -5.17 2.51 -14.32
N GLY A 533 -6.35 1.92 -14.56
CA GLY A 533 -6.73 1.34 -15.85
C GLY A 533 -7.69 0.16 -15.72
N VAL A 534 -8.59 0.05 -16.70
CA VAL A 534 -9.40 -1.15 -16.92
C VAL A 534 -8.63 -2.08 -17.84
N ILE A 535 -8.44 -3.33 -17.41
CA ILE A 535 -7.63 -4.32 -18.14
C ILE A 535 -8.46 -5.54 -18.54
N ASP A 536 -8.02 -6.22 -19.59
CA ASP A 536 -8.51 -7.54 -19.92
C ASP A 536 -8.17 -8.53 -18.78
N PRO A 537 -9.12 -9.33 -18.27
CA PRO A 537 -8.83 -10.34 -17.26
C PRO A 537 -7.69 -11.29 -17.63
N ALA A 538 -7.53 -11.65 -18.92
CA ALA A 538 -6.46 -12.52 -19.39
C ALA A 538 -5.06 -11.86 -19.29
N ASP A 539 -4.99 -10.52 -19.29
CA ASP A 539 -3.74 -9.77 -19.15
C ASP A 539 -3.31 -9.58 -17.68
N SER A 540 -4.12 -10.02 -16.71
CA SER A 540 -3.88 -9.80 -15.28
C SER A 540 -2.48 -10.20 -14.83
N ARG A 541 -2.01 -11.40 -15.22
CA ARG A 541 -0.66 -11.88 -14.89
C ARG A 541 0.41 -10.92 -15.42
N LYS A 542 0.32 -10.55 -16.70
CA LYS A 542 1.27 -9.65 -17.36
C LYS A 542 1.31 -8.28 -16.70
N VAL A 543 0.16 -7.66 -16.46
CA VAL A 543 0.03 -6.34 -15.83
C VAL A 543 0.58 -6.37 -14.40
N LEU A 544 0.25 -7.39 -13.61
CA LEU A 544 0.79 -7.59 -12.27
C LEU A 544 2.30 -7.80 -12.29
N GLY A 545 2.83 -8.51 -13.28
CA GLY A 545 4.27 -8.71 -13.45
C GLY A 545 5.03 -7.42 -13.72
N LEU A 546 4.51 -6.60 -14.63
CA LEU A 546 5.07 -5.28 -14.92
C LEU A 546 4.99 -4.35 -13.70
N GLY A 547 3.86 -4.35 -13.00
CA GLY A 547 3.69 -3.62 -11.75
C GLY A 547 4.67 -4.07 -10.67
N LEU A 548 4.81 -5.39 -10.45
CA LEU A 548 5.76 -5.94 -9.48
C LEU A 548 7.21 -5.62 -9.86
N SER A 549 7.56 -5.67 -11.15
CA SER A 549 8.88 -5.19 -11.58
C SER A 549 9.04 -3.71 -11.19
N ALA A 550 8.10 -2.83 -11.55
CA ALA A 550 8.21 -1.41 -11.29
C ALA A 550 8.39 -1.08 -9.80
N VAL A 551 7.60 -1.69 -8.89
CA VAL A 551 7.70 -1.40 -7.44
C VAL A 551 9.06 -1.82 -6.83
N MET A 552 9.78 -2.74 -7.48
CA MET A 552 11.09 -3.24 -7.02
C MET A 552 12.25 -2.27 -7.33
N ASN A 553 11.99 -1.12 -7.96
CA ASN A 553 12.97 -0.03 -8.08
C ASN A 553 13.10 0.78 -6.77
N SER A 554 12.08 0.71 -5.91
CA SER A 554 12.09 1.28 -4.56
C SER A 554 12.53 0.22 -3.55
N ALA A 555 13.40 0.62 -2.62
CA ALA A 555 13.49 -0.07 -1.33
C ALA A 555 12.32 0.39 -0.45
N TRP A 556 11.85 -0.48 0.43
CA TRP A 556 10.89 -0.17 1.48
C TRP A 556 11.50 -0.55 2.82
N ASP A 557 11.17 0.21 3.87
CA ASP A 557 11.71 -0.04 5.21
C ASP A 557 11.31 -1.44 5.70
N GLU A 558 12.28 -2.18 6.26
CA GLU A 558 12.11 -3.58 6.66
C GLU A 558 11.18 -3.75 7.87
N LEU A 559 10.80 -2.66 8.54
CA LEU A 559 9.96 -2.69 9.72
C LEU A 559 8.95 -1.56 9.67
N PRO A 560 7.65 -1.87 9.49
CA PRO A 560 6.62 -0.95 9.91
C PRO A 560 6.80 -0.73 11.41
N ASN A 561 6.71 0.52 11.87
CA ASN A 561 6.53 0.82 13.27
C ASN A 561 5.07 0.49 13.67
N PHE A 562 4.63 -0.76 13.42
CA PHE A 562 3.54 -1.33 14.20
C PHE A 562 4.07 -1.27 15.63
N GLY A 563 3.51 -0.40 16.48
CA GLY A 563 3.96 -0.32 17.86
C GLY A 563 4.04 -1.75 18.40
N ASN A 564 5.21 -2.18 18.90
CA ASN A 564 5.43 -3.55 19.39
C ASN A 564 4.29 -4.02 20.30
N ALA A 565 3.68 -3.06 20.99
CA ALA A 565 2.36 -3.06 21.64
C ALA A 565 1.24 -3.84 20.94
N GLU A 566 0.92 -3.57 19.67
CA GLU A 566 -0.23 -4.16 18.98
C GLU A 566 0.02 -5.64 18.62
N LEU A 567 1.22 -5.96 18.13
CA LEU A 567 1.61 -7.34 17.84
C LEU A 567 1.68 -8.16 19.13
N PHE A 568 2.26 -7.58 20.19
CA PHE A 568 2.29 -8.16 21.51
C PHE A 568 0.87 -8.44 22.01
N ALA A 569 -0.03 -7.47 21.97
CA ALA A 569 -1.38 -7.64 22.51
C ALA A 569 -2.25 -8.61 21.67
N LEU A 570 -2.06 -8.67 20.35
CA LEU A 570 -2.74 -9.65 19.49
C LEU A 570 -2.26 -11.10 19.71
N THR A 571 -1.00 -11.30 20.06
CA THR A 571 -0.42 -12.64 20.27
C THR A 571 -0.50 -13.10 21.71
N TYR A 572 -0.47 -12.17 22.67
CA TYR A 572 -0.49 -12.46 24.11
C TYR A 572 -1.77 -13.19 24.52
N GLY A 573 -2.96 -12.73 24.09
CA GLY A 573 -4.22 -13.40 24.41
C GLY A 573 -4.29 -14.85 23.95
N ALA A 574 -3.81 -15.12 22.72
CA ALA A 574 -3.75 -16.48 22.19
C ALA A 574 -2.75 -17.36 22.95
N LEU A 575 -1.60 -16.79 23.34
CA LEU A 575 -0.59 -17.47 24.14
C LEU A 575 -1.13 -17.82 25.54
N VAL A 576 -1.77 -16.88 26.24
CA VAL A 576 -2.39 -17.15 27.55
C VAL A 576 -3.49 -18.21 27.42
N ALA A 577 -4.35 -18.11 26.41
CA ALA A 577 -5.40 -19.09 26.16
C ALA A 577 -4.84 -20.50 25.89
N GLN A 578 -3.68 -20.61 25.24
CA GLN A 578 -3.00 -21.89 25.03
C GLN A 578 -2.37 -22.39 26.34
N MET A 579 -1.71 -21.54 27.11
CA MET A 579 -1.11 -21.92 28.40
C MET A 579 -2.14 -22.42 29.40
N VAL A 580 -3.34 -21.82 29.42
CA VAL A 580 -4.49 -22.29 30.22
C VAL A 580 -4.94 -23.68 29.80
N LYS A 581 -4.85 -24.04 28.51
CA LYS A 581 -5.16 -25.40 28.04
C LYS A 581 -4.07 -26.41 28.41
N ASP A 582 -2.82 -25.96 28.44
CA ASP A 582 -1.66 -26.83 28.62
C ASP A 582 -1.30 -27.09 30.10
N HIS A 583 -1.85 -26.32 31.05
CA HIS A 583 -1.55 -26.45 32.49
C HIS A 583 -2.81 -26.80 33.29
N GLU A 584 -2.65 -27.68 34.29
CA GLU A 584 -3.76 -28.20 35.11
C GLU A 584 -4.30 -27.18 36.12
N ASN A 585 -3.49 -26.20 36.54
CA ASN A 585 -3.91 -25.16 37.48
C ASN A 585 -3.47 -23.75 37.02
N VAL A 586 -4.16 -22.75 37.56
CA VAL A 586 -3.97 -21.33 37.22
C VAL A 586 -2.68 -20.75 37.81
N ASP A 587 -2.20 -21.30 38.92
CA ASP A 587 -0.96 -20.83 39.57
C ASP A 587 0.28 -21.16 38.74
N ASP A 588 0.27 -22.27 38.02
CA ASP A 588 1.30 -22.65 37.06
C ASP A 588 1.34 -21.69 35.88
N VAL A 589 0.18 -21.33 35.34
CA VAL A 589 0.07 -20.30 34.29
C VAL A 589 0.62 -18.97 34.79
N ASN A 590 0.24 -18.54 36.00
CA ASN A 590 0.74 -17.31 36.61
C ASN A 590 2.28 -17.30 36.75
N ARG A 591 2.87 -18.41 37.21
CA ARG A 591 4.34 -18.57 37.33
C ARG A 591 5.04 -18.52 35.96
N GLN A 592 4.45 -19.12 34.94
CA GLN A 592 5.01 -19.10 33.59
C GLN A 592 4.94 -17.70 32.95
N LEU A 593 3.84 -16.97 33.16
CA LEU A 593 3.74 -15.57 32.71
C LEU A 593 4.81 -14.69 33.35
N GLU A 594 5.03 -14.85 34.65
CA GLU A 594 6.07 -14.13 35.38
C GLU A 594 7.47 -14.49 34.89
N ARG A 595 7.76 -15.79 34.69
CA ARG A 595 9.04 -16.26 34.14
C ARG A 595 9.30 -15.75 32.73
N MET A 596 8.26 -15.70 31.90
CA MET A 596 8.34 -15.14 30.55
C MET A 596 8.67 -13.65 30.62
N GLY A 597 7.97 -12.91 31.48
CA GLY A 597 8.25 -11.51 31.76
C GLY A 597 9.71 -11.29 32.20
N TYR A 598 10.19 -12.11 33.13
CA TYR A 598 11.57 -12.05 33.62
C TYR A 598 12.61 -12.19 32.50
N ASN A 599 12.47 -13.19 31.63
CA ASN A 599 13.36 -13.39 30.49
C ASN A 599 13.30 -12.22 29.49
N ILE A 600 12.12 -11.62 29.30
CA ILE A 600 11.95 -10.41 28.47
C ILE A 600 12.71 -9.25 29.12
N GLY A 601 12.52 -9.03 30.42
CA GLY A 601 13.20 -7.98 31.19
C GLY A 601 14.72 -8.02 31.06
N ILE A 602 15.32 -9.21 31.16
CA ILE A 602 16.76 -9.40 30.96
C ILE A 602 17.20 -8.91 29.56
N ARG A 603 16.53 -9.40 28.51
CA ARG A 603 16.85 -9.07 27.13
C ARG A 603 16.64 -7.59 26.80
N LEU A 604 15.63 -6.95 27.40
CA LEU A 604 15.34 -5.54 27.17
C LEU A 604 16.52 -4.64 27.59
N ILE A 605 17.22 -4.99 28.67
CA ILE A 605 18.39 -4.22 29.12
C ILE A 605 19.62 -4.49 28.25
N GLU A 606 19.80 -5.71 27.74
CA GLU A 606 20.84 -6.01 26.74
C GLU A 606 20.62 -5.16 25.47
N ASP A 607 19.39 -5.12 24.97
CA ASP A 607 19.02 -4.38 23.74
C ASP A 607 19.02 -2.85 23.97
N PHE A 608 18.63 -2.39 25.16
CA PHE A 608 18.66 -0.98 25.55
C PHE A 608 20.11 -0.46 25.67
N SER A 609 21.01 -1.27 26.24
CA SER A 609 22.44 -0.95 26.36
C SER A 609 23.16 -0.92 25.01
N ALA A 610 22.67 -1.68 24.02
CA ALA A 610 23.21 -1.67 22.65
C ALA A 610 22.80 -0.44 21.82
N ARG A 611 21.67 0.21 22.15
CA ARG A 611 21.09 1.31 21.35
C ARG A 611 21.38 2.70 21.89
N GLN A 612 21.69 2.83 23.18
CA GLN A 612 21.98 4.11 23.81
C GLN A 612 23.38 4.05 24.42
N ASN A 613 24.28 4.97 24.01
CA ASN A 613 25.55 5.23 24.71
C ASN A 613 25.30 5.88 26.09
N LEU A 614 24.43 5.29 26.93
CA LEU A 614 24.17 5.70 28.31
C LEU A 614 25.19 5.02 29.22
N THR A 615 26.34 5.67 29.41
CA THR A 615 27.44 5.22 30.27
C THR A 615 27.19 5.45 31.77
N GLY A 616 25.97 5.24 32.27
CA GLY A 616 25.61 5.56 33.67
C GLY A 616 24.77 4.49 34.36
N ARG A 617 25.35 3.83 35.37
CA ARG A 617 24.63 2.94 36.31
C ARG A 617 23.49 3.71 36.98
N CYS A 618 22.36 3.06 37.27
CA CYS A 618 21.29 3.68 38.05
C CYS A 618 21.82 4.15 39.41
N VAL A 619 21.61 5.43 39.73
CA VAL A 619 22.21 6.06 40.93
C VAL A 619 21.34 5.85 42.16
N ASP A 620 20.02 5.90 42.00
CA ASP A 620 19.03 5.66 43.05
C ASP A 620 17.72 5.06 42.49
N LEU A 621 16.76 4.80 43.38
CA LEU A 621 15.48 4.19 43.02
C LEU A 621 14.60 5.12 42.16
N ARG A 622 14.77 6.44 42.26
CA ARG A 622 14.00 7.41 41.46
C ARG A 622 14.49 7.43 40.01
N ASP A 623 15.80 7.45 39.81
CA ASP A 623 16.42 7.28 38.48
C ASP A 623 16.02 5.94 37.85
N THR A 624 15.93 4.88 38.64
CA THR A 624 15.43 3.57 38.18
C THR A 624 13.97 3.64 37.74
N ALA A 625 13.11 4.32 38.50
CA ALA A 625 11.70 4.49 38.18
C ALA A 625 11.48 5.29 36.88
N ASP A 626 12.24 6.37 36.66
CA ASP A 626 12.19 7.18 35.44
C ASP A 626 12.70 6.41 34.20
N LYS A 627 13.73 5.58 34.37
CA LYS A 627 14.22 4.68 33.31
C LYS A 627 13.21 3.60 32.97
N LEU A 628 12.53 3.01 33.96
CA LEU A 628 11.44 2.07 33.73
C LEU A 628 10.31 2.72 32.93
N LYS A 629 9.88 3.94 33.31
CA LYS A 629 8.89 4.73 32.57
C LYS A 629 9.29 4.94 31.11
N THR A 630 10.56 5.29 30.86
CA THR A 630 11.11 5.44 29.51
C THR A 630 11.11 4.12 28.72
N GLY A 631 11.47 3.01 29.37
CA GLY A 631 11.41 1.68 28.77
C GLY A 631 9.98 1.28 28.35
N PHE A 632 8.98 1.54 29.18
CA PHE A 632 7.57 1.31 28.82
C PHE A 632 7.16 2.13 27.58
N GLN A 633 7.58 3.38 27.48
CA GLN A 633 7.29 4.21 26.31
C GLN A 633 7.98 3.67 25.04
N MET A 634 9.23 3.23 25.14
CA MET A 634 9.99 2.72 23.99
C MET A 634 9.46 1.37 23.46
N TYR A 635 9.09 0.46 24.35
CA TYR A 635 8.77 -0.92 23.97
C TYR A 635 7.27 -1.21 23.92
N LEU A 636 6.46 -0.50 24.70
CA LEU A 636 5.01 -0.69 24.78
C LEU A 636 4.22 0.56 24.36
N GLY A 637 4.88 1.67 24.01
CA GLY A 637 4.22 2.89 23.54
C GLY A 637 3.39 3.61 24.60
N CYS A 638 3.48 3.20 25.86
CA CYS A 638 2.72 3.73 26.98
C CYS A 638 3.61 4.36 28.04
N THR A 639 3.16 5.46 28.65
CA THR A 639 3.91 6.16 29.69
C THR A 639 3.16 6.08 31.03
N PRO A 640 3.56 5.19 31.97
CA PRO A 640 2.94 5.13 33.28
C PRO A 640 3.22 6.39 34.12
N ALA A 641 2.27 6.74 34.98
CA ALA A 641 2.47 7.73 36.03
C ALA A 641 3.19 7.10 37.23
N LEU A 642 4.22 7.77 37.73
CA LEU A 642 4.91 7.38 38.96
C LEU A 642 4.22 8.01 40.16
N SER A 643 3.74 7.19 41.11
CA SER A 643 3.00 7.66 42.28
C SER A 643 3.19 6.72 43.49
N ASN A 644 2.49 6.98 44.59
CA ASN A 644 2.46 6.12 45.79
C ASN A 644 3.84 5.77 46.36
N TRP A 645 4.75 6.76 46.40
CA TRP A 645 6.07 6.59 47.00
C TRP A 645 5.95 6.35 48.52
N SER A 646 6.64 5.33 49.04
CA SER A 646 6.72 5.12 50.48
C SER A 646 7.47 6.26 51.17
N SER A 647 7.18 6.49 52.46
CA SER A 647 7.91 7.46 53.28
C SER A 647 9.40 7.16 53.43
N ALA A 648 9.78 5.88 53.29
CA ALA A 648 11.17 5.43 53.29
C ALA A 648 11.84 5.55 51.90
N GLY A 649 11.07 5.84 50.84
CA GLY A 649 11.56 5.99 49.48
C GLY A 649 12.00 4.68 48.81
N ASP A 650 11.62 3.53 49.38
CA ASP A 650 11.96 2.18 48.93
C ASP A 650 10.85 1.48 48.14
N GLU A 651 9.69 2.11 47.97
CA GLU A 651 8.54 1.57 47.23
C GLU A 651 7.87 2.66 46.40
N PHE A 652 7.39 2.33 45.20
CA PHE A 652 6.59 3.21 44.33
C PHE A 652 5.61 2.40 43.46
N SER A 653 4.64 3.10 42.87
CA SER A 653 3.70 2.53 41.91
C SER A 653 3.86 3.13 40.51
N LEU A 654 3.71 2.27 39.50
CA LEU A 654 3.48 2.60 38.10
C LEU A 654 1.98 2.46 37.83
N ILE A 655 1.31 3.58 37.56
CA ILE A 655 -0.13 3.61 37.25
C ILE A 655 -0.31 3.81 35.75
N PHE A 656 -1.03 2.90 35.13
CA PHE A 656 -1.42 2.96 33.73
C PHE A 656 -2.90 3.36 33.65
N ASP A 657 -3.13 4.63 33.32
CA ASP A 657 -4.46 5.24 33.29
C ASP A 657 -4.83 5.68 31.85
N PRO A 658 -5.84 5.07 31.22
CA PRO A 658 -6.29 5.42 29.87
C PRO A 658 -6.85 6.85 29.77
N SER A 659 -7.27 7.46 30.88
CA SER A 659 -7.75 8.85 30.91
C SER A 659 -6.62 9.88 30.96
N SER A 660 -5.39 9.44 31.25
CA SER A 660 -4.21 10.30 31.31
C SER A 660 -3.59 10.50 29.92
N SER A 661 -4.14 11.42 29.12
CA SER A 661 -3.42 11.96 27.97
C SER A 661 -2.38 12.96 28.47
N SER A 662 -1.15 12.52 28.77
CA SER A 662 -0.12 13.47 29.20
C SER A 662 0.33 14.34 28.02
N ALA A 663 -0.08 15.61 28.03
CA ALA A 663 0.54 16.67 27.27
C ALA A 663 1.93 16.95 27.86
N LEU A 664 3.00 16.48 27.23
CA LEU A 664 4.35 16.96 27.52
C LEU A 664 4.54 18.32 26.84
N GLY A 665 4.09 19.37 27.54
CA GLY A 665 4.55 20.73 27.32
C GLY A 665 5.90 20.96 28.00
N SER A 666 6.86 21.49 27.25
CA SER A 666 7.97 22.37 27.66
C SER A 666 8.57 22.19 29.07
N GLY A 667 9.80 21.65 29.12
CA GLY A 667 10.78 22.07 30.13
C GLY A 667 11.36 20.99 31.04
N VAL A 668 12.24 20.13 30.51
CA VAL A 668 13.46 19.66 31.21
C VAL A 668 14.52 19.46 30.13
N GLY A 669 15.64 20.17 30.23
CA GLY A 669 16.72 20.11 29.25
C GLY A 669 17.45 18.77 29.30
N VAL A 670 17.29 17.97 28.25
CA VAL A 670 18.31 16.99 27.85
C VAL A 670 19.25 17.73 26.90
N SER A 671 20.46 17.99 27.39
CA SER A 671 21.54 18.57 26.59
C SER A 671 21.77 17.74 25.33
N SER A 672 21.83 18.44 24.21
CA SER A 672 22.16 17.95 22.88
C SER A 672 23.43 17.08 22.89
N VAL A 673 23.29 15.81 22.54
CA VAL A 673 24.36 15.04 21.91
C VAL A 673 24.02 14.94 20.43
N THR A 674 24.84 15.60 19.65
CA THR A 674 24.79 15.73 18.19
C THR A 674 25.15 14.41 17.51
N GLY A 675 24.33 13.97 16.55
CA GLY A 675 24.71 12.96 15.54
C GLY A 675 23.62 11.96 15.18
N GLY A 676 22.86 12.24 14.12
CA GLY A 676 21.94 11.28 13.48
C GLY A 676 20.58 11.90 13.12
N GLN A 677 20.48 12.53 11.95
CA GLN A 677 19.18 12.92 11.38
C GLN A 677 18.42 11.67 10.92
N GLY A 678 17.48 11.20 11.75
CA GLY A 678 16.39 10.32 11.34
C GLY A 678 15.12 11.15 11.15
N ASN A 679 14.51 11.07 9.97
CA ASN A 679 13.22 11.67 9.65
C ASN A 679 12.12 11.16 10.60
N ALA A 680 11.72 11.97 11.58
CA ALA A 680 10.46 11.78 12.29
C ALA A 680 9.33 12.33 11.41
N GLY A 681 8.60 11.44 10.72
CA GLY A 681 7.38 11.80 9.98
C GLY A 681 6.23 12.21 10.91
N PRO A 682 5.09 12.70 10.37
CA PRO A 682 4.00 13.34 11.14
C PRO A 682 3.17 12.40 12.03
N TRP A 683 3.57 11.14 12.16
CA TRP A 683 2.85 10.11 12.92
C TRP A 683 3.67 9.68 14.13
N SER A 684 3.98 10.63 15.03
CA SER A 684 4.32 10.26 16.40
C SER A 684 3.02 9.79 17.05
N LEU A 685 2.85 8.48 17.25
CA LEU A 685 1.79 7.94 18.11
C LEU A 685 1.79 8.74 19.41
N SER A 686 0.67 9.43 19.69
CA SER A 686 0.47 10.06 21.00
C SER A 686 0.68 9.00 22.07
N ALA A 687 1.58 9.23 23.01
CA ALA A 687 1.78 8.32 24.14
C ALA A 687 0.44 8.07 24.84
N SER A 688 -0.08 6.84 24.76
CA SER A 688 -1.28 6.46 25.50
C SER A 688 -0.90 6.23 26.96
N GLY A 689 -1.73 6.69 27.90
CA GLY A 689 -1.60 6.30 29.32
C GLY A 689 -2.04 4.84 29.57
N ALA A 690 -2.73 4.22 28.59
CA ALA A 690 -3.23 2.86 28.64
C ALA A 690 -2.18 1.80 28.32
N LEU A 691 -2.27 0.62 28.97
CA LEU A 691 -1.50 -0.56 28.61
C LEU A 691 -2.04 -1.19 27.32
N PRO A 692 -1.21 -1.56 26.34
CA PRO A 692 -1.68 -2.22 25.12
C PRO A 692 -2.47 -3.52 25.37
N MET A 693 -2.15 -4.24 26.45
CA MET A 693 -2.89 -5.47 26.79
C MET A 693 -4.36 -5.21 27.12
N THR A 694 -4.71 -4.03 27.67
CA THR A 694 -6.08 -3.73 28.06
C THR A 694 -6.97 -3.35 26.88
N GLU A 695 -6.38 -2.92 25.76
CA GLU A 695 -7.12 -2.55 24.55
C GLU A 695 -7.36 -3.73 23.59
N PHE A 696 -6.44 -4.70 23.52
CA PHE A 696 -6.45 -5.68 22.42
C PHE A 696 -6.53 -7.17 22.82
N VAL A 697 -6.43 -7.50 24.11
CA VAL A 697 -6.44 -8.90 24.59
C VAL A 697 -7.89 -9.36 24.88
N GLU A 698 -8.32 -10.44 24.25
CA GLU A 698 -9.58 -11.14 24.58
C GLU A 698 -9.29 -12.26 25.57
N LEU A 699 -10.00 -12.27 26.70
CA LEU A 699 -9.78 -13.20 27.81
C LEU A 699 -10.77 -14.37 27.76
N PRO A 700 -10.33 -15.61 28.08
CA PRO A 700 -11.26 -16.73 28.27
C PRO A 700 -12.22 -16.46 29.44
N PRO A 701 -13.51 -16.85 29.34
CA PRO A 701 -14.44 -16.71 30.45
C PRO A 701 -14.06 -17.64 31.64
N ASN A 702 -14.26 -17.16 32.87
CA ASN A 702 -14.15 -17.92 34.13
C ASN A 702 -12.77 -18.46 34.56
N LEU A 703 -11.77 -17.60 34.72
CA LEU A 703 -10.51 -17.94 35.41
C LEU A 703 -10.16 -16.90 36.48
N GLY A 704 -10.92 -16.86 37.58
CA GLY A 704 -10.84 -15.78 38.59
C GLY A 704 -9.45 -15.53 39.19
N ASN A 705 -8.63 -16.59 39.30
CA ASN A 705 -7.30 -16.52 39.90
C ASN A 705 -6.17 -16.20 38.90
N LEU A 706 -6.48 -16.08 37.60
CA LEU A 706 -5.46 -15.83 36.58
C LEU A 706 -5.06 -14.35 36.61
N LYS A 707 -3.77 -14.07 36.73
CA LYS A 707 -3.21 -12.72 36.77
C LYS A 707 -2.71 -12.37 35.37
N PHE A 708 -3.56 -11.77 34.55
CA PHE A 708 -3.24 -11.49 33.14
C PHE A 708 -2.07 -10.53 32.98
N CYS A 709 -1.91 -9.57 33.89
CA CYS A 709 -0.78 -8.65 33.90
C CYS A 709 0.48 -9.20 34.61
N ASN A 710 0.53 -10.47 35.04
CA ASN A 710 1.66 -11.02 35.85
C ASN A 710 2.99 -11.10 35.09
N MET A 711 2.95 -10.96 33.77
CA MET A 711 4.15 -10.80 32.96
C MET A 711 4.86 -9.46 33.24
N LEU A 712 4.14 -8.37 33.54
CA LEU A 712 4.74 -7.05 33.79
C LEU A 712 5.62 -7.00 35.06
N PRO A 713 5.20 -7.55 36.21
CA PRO A 713 6.10 -7.77 37.35
C PRO A 713 7.39 -8.49 36.99
N GLY A 714 7.29 -9.58 36.21
CA GLY A 714 8.44 -10.34 35.73
C GLY A 714 9.41 -9.47 34.93
N VAL A 715 8.89 -8.67 33.99
CA VAL A 715 9.71 -7.75 33.16
C VAL A 715 10.50 -6.78 34.03
N ILE A 716 9.83 -6.14 35.01
CA ILE A 716 10.51 -5.20 35.91
C ILE A 716 11.62 -5.90 36.69
N ARG A 717 11.36 -7.10 37.22
CA ARG A 717 12.35 -7.84 38.00
C ARG A 717 13.57 -8.20 37.16
N GLY A 718 13.36 -8.78 35.98
CA GLY A 718 14.45 -9.15 35.07
C GLY A 718 15.26 -7.95 34.62
N ALA A 719 14.61 -6.81 34.35
CA ALA A 719 15.29 -5.58 33.97
C ALA A 719 16.11 -4.97 35.13
N CYS A 720 15.54 -4.92 36.34
CA CYS A 720 16.21 -4.39 37.53
C CYS A 720 17.40 -5.26 37.97
N GLU A 721 17.30 -6.58 37.85
CA GLU A 721 18.42 -7.48 38.19
C GLU A 721 19.63 -7.28 37.26
N MET A 722 19.41 -7.03 35.97
CA MET A 722 20.48 -6.70 35.02
C MET A 722 21.22 -5.40 35.36
N VAL A 723 20.61 -4.53 36.16
CA VAL A 723 21.24 -3.32 36.70
C VAL A 723 21.55 -3.44 38.20
N GLN A 724 21.65 -4.68 38.71
CA GLN A 724 22.07 -5.03 40.07
C GLN A 724 21.10 -4.58 41.17
N LEU A 725 19.81 -4.46 40.87
CA LEU A 725 18.77 -4.12 41.83
C LEU A 725 17.84 -5.31 42.04
N ASP A 726 17.80 -5.83 43.27
CA ASP A 726 16.83 -6.82 43.69
C ASP A 726 15.54 -6.09 44.08
N VAL A 727 14.46 -6.36 43.33
CA VAL A 727 13.16 -5.72 43.52
C VAL A 727 12.04 -6.77 43.61
N THR A 728 11.09 -6.51 44.50
CA THR A 728 9.81 -7.21 44.51
C THR A 728 8.81 -6.39 43.70
N SER A 729 8.14 -7.00 42.73
CA SER A 729 7.13 -6.36 41.89
C SER A 729 5.83 -7.18 41.88
N TRP A 730 4.68 -6.51 41.97
CA TRP A 730 3.37 -7.17 41.93
C TRP A 730 2.26 -6.24 41.47
N ILE A 731 1.19 -6.83 40.91
CA ILE A 731 -0.01 -6.10 40.50
C ILE A 731 -0.89 -5.83 41.71
N VAL A 732 -1.33 -4.59 41.88
CA VAL A 732 -2.25 -4.12 42.93
C VAL A 732 -3.67 -3.98 42.39
N GLN A 733 -3.80 -3.42 41.18
CA GLN A 733 -5.06 -3.28 40.44
C GLN A 733 -4.83 -3.74 39.00
N ASP A 734 -5.81 -4.43 38.42
CA ASP A 734 -5.73 -4.99 37.07
C ASP A 734 -6.97 -4.62 36.25
N GLN A 735 -6.84 -3.71 35.28
CA GLN A 735 -7.94 -3.35 34.39
C GLN A 735 -8.56 -4.55 33.66
N LEU A 736 -7.77 -5.58 33.38
CA LEU A 736 -8.27 -6.81 32.75
C LEU A 736 -9.21 -7.61 33.68
N LYS A 737 -9.26 -7.28 34.97
CA LYS A 737 -10.20 -7.81 35.96
C LYS A 737 -11.35 -6.86 36.32
N GLY A 738 -11.43 -5.70 35.66
CA GLY A 738 -12.48 -4.71 35.88
C GLY A 738 -12.13 -3.58 36.85
N ASP A 739 -10.88 -3.49 37.30
CA ASP A 739 -10.39 -2.32 38.04
C ASP A 739 -10.31 -1.07 37.13
N PRO A 740 -10.39 0.15 37.67
CA PRO A 740 -10.38 1.38 36.85
C PRO A 740 -9.02 1.67 36.19
N VAL A 741 -7.91 1.22 36.78
CA VAL A 741 -6.54 1.38 36.28
C VAL A 741 -5.73 0.11 36.51
N THR A 742 -4.63 -0.06 35.79
CA THR A 742 -3.64 -1.08 36.16
C THR A 742 -2.56 -0.42 37.02
N GLU A 743 -2.43 -0.87 38.27
CA GLU A 743 -1.40 -0.41 39.21
C GLU A 743 -0.37 -1.53 39.43
N LEU A 744 0.88 -1.24 39.09
CA LEU A 744 2.02 -2.12 39.32
C LEU A 744 2.92 -1.52 40.39
N ARG A 745 3.12 -2.26 41.47
CA ARG A 745 3.91 -1.83 42.61
C ARG A 745 5.29 -2.45 42.58
N VAL A 746 6.29 -1.63 42.91
CA VAL A 746 7.71 -2.02 42.91
C VAL A 746 8.31 -1.62 44.24
N LYS A 747 8.89 -2.60 44.94
CA LYS A 747 9.62 -2.42 46.20
C LYS A 747 11.07 -2.83 46.02
N PHE A 748 11.98 -1.96 46.42
CA PHE A 748 13.40 -2.24 46.49
C PHE A 748 13.70 -3.14 47.70
N ASN A 749 14.39 -4.25 47.46
CA ASN A 749 14.81 -5.16 48.52
C ASN A 749 16.25 -4.86 48.94
N ARG A 750 17.18 -4.92 47.99
CA ARG A 750 18.61 -4.74 48.20
C ARG A 750 19.35 -4.53 46.88
N ARG A 751 20.60 -4.11 46.97
CA ARG A 751 21.53 -4.11 45.83
C ARG A 751 22.20 -5.48 45.74
N LEU A 752 22.31 -6.01 44.53
CA LEU A 752 23.05 -7.25 44.27
C LEU A 752 24.55 -6.94 44.23
N GLU A 753 25.36 -7.75 44.90
CA GLU A 753 26.83 -7.61 44.89
C GLU A 753 27.41 -8.08 43.54
N ASP A 754 28.51 -7.48 43.12
CA ASP A 754 29.26 -7.93 41.94
C ASP A 754 29.71 -9.39 42.17
N ALA A 755 29.20 -10.32 41.37
CA ALA A 755 29.75 -11.67 41.32
C ALA A 755 31.07 -11.64 40.51
N ILE A 756 32.12 -11.08 41.10
CA ILE A 756 33.49 -11.42 40.71
C ILE A 756 33.79 -12.75 41.43
N PRO A 757 34.09 -13.85 40.73
CA PRO A 757 34.58 -15.04 41.39
C PRO A 757 35.84 -14.69 42.17
N ALA A 758 35.88 -15.01 43.46
CA ALA A 758 37.09 -14.86 44.25
C ALA A 758 38.20 -15.76 43.65
N GLY A 759 39.21 -15.12 43.06
CA GLY A 759 40.45 -15.76 42.63
C GLY A 759 40.76 -15.58 41.14
N GLU A 760 41.55 -14.54 40.82
CA GLU A 760 42.76 -14.61 39.98
C GLU A 760 43.40 -13.21 39.99
N ASP A 761 44.31 -13.01 40.95
CA ASP A 761 45.50 -12.16 40.78
C ASP A 761 46.54 -12.92 39.92
#